data_AF-A0A7V3AE31-F1
#
_entry.id   AF-A0A7V3AE31-F1
#
_cell.length_a   1.000
_cell.length_b   1.000
_cell.length_c   1.000
_cell.angle_alpha   90.00
_cell.angle_beta   90.00
_cell.angle_gamma   90.00
#
_symmetry.space_group_name_H-M   'P 1'
#
loop_
_entity.id
_entity.type
_entity.pdbx_description
1 polymer ?
#
loop_
_entity_poly.entity_id
_entity_poly.type
_entity_poly.pdbx_seq_one_letter_code
_entity_poly.pdbx_strand_id
1 'polypeptide(L)'
;AAAPAHAAERRNYPKDAGIVDVKAAPYSAKGDGVTDDTLAIQKALDDTAGGNRIVYFPEGVYLISDTLRWAAAKLPDGSVNEGASWKNQIFEGQSRERSVLRLSPKAKGFDDPNEPKAMIWTGPKPAQRFRNAVRNLTLDAGDFAGAIGLQFNASNQGTVREVTIRGKGTLGLDMAYTSEIGPLLIKDVTIEGFAVSMHTGGSEVNSMTLEDVAFRDPATVGLLNDGQCVSIHQLRTRGQVTMIHNRHEAGLIVLVDAQLEGHGRAAAEPALANEQGLFYGRDVRTRGYRRALVSRGPNGGGVAGPAFGEFVSHPPLTVTPALGRSLRLPIVDAPEVPWDELDRWVSPTHFGAVSNDGRDDSDAIQKAVDSGKTTLYFPAGLYHLDKTVMLRGNIRRVIGCEAILEAMNGLRNRDEAVFRIEDGTSPVLVVERLQGNPWGGGRFFWFEQASRRDLVIRHSTFYVAHSYRNTVTGGRVFLEDVSNQTPESGFWRFNGQTVYARQWNVENVGTKIVNDGGTLWVLGYKTERSGTLIETRNGSTELLGGLCYSLHYEKNEPMFANTDSDVSIAIGESVYDWGKPFGVLVAEKARGKTYELTKGQAPARVMGSALPLYRSSNRQVPAASGTLPAPTGLKAVALSPSEIALSWTAADSSAVDYVVSRQGQIVGIVADPAWVDRGLSESSTQTYQVVARDAHGRTSSPASVEGTTAKDTAPAQLLHARALRHPDRIELHMNKPIDPASIQPALFKVNGFNVTAARASGDSSVVELLLEGVWPSAQVTGSMAAGLTDRSLSRNVSPAATFSASPPPPDKPILERNYDRERIGSVPEGVMDNSDWNGGKVEPAVVAARDGQALRLKVSRFGQIVLAWVPLEAGSMYVVTSDLEGGAARQTVVLQVRQWDFPHTVYGQGDFVLNGSGRQTLSFTFKARESSPSVPLFFIVHGEGTFLLDHLRFARVME
;
A
#
# COMPACT_ATOMS: atom_id res chain seq x y z
N ALA A 1 -16.23 -6.08 -20.44
CA ALA A 1 -15.68 -6.19 -21.80
C ALA A 1 -14.37 -6.96 -21.68
N ALA A 2 -14.10 -7.93 -22.56
CA ALA A 2 -12.80 -8.58 -22.60
C ALA A 2 -11.73 -7.49 -22.83
N ALA A 3 -10.66 -7.49 -22.02
CA ALA A 3 -9.49 -6.65 -22.30
C ALA A 3 -9.05 -6.93 -23.74
N PRO A 4 -8.62 -5.90 -24.51
CA PRO A 4 -8.03 -6.16 -25.81
C PRO A 4 -6.92 -7.17 -25.60
N ALA A 5 -6.98 -8.28 -26.33
CA ALA A 5 -5.88 -9.23 -26.36
C ALA A 5 -4.67 -8.46 -26.86
N HIS A 6 -3.74 -8.10 -25.95
CA HIS A 6 -2.37 -7.80 -26.35
C HIS A 6 -1.93 -9.04 -27.12
N ALA A 7 -1.85 -8.92 -28.46
CA ALA A 7 -1.31 -9.98 -29.28
C ALA A 7 0.04 -10.36 -28.67
N ALA A 8 0.20 -11.63 -28.30
CA ALA A 8 1.36 -12.17 -27.59
C ALA A 8 2.65 -11.70 -28.27
N GLU A 9 3.23 -10.61 -27.77
CA GLU A 9 4.35 -9.94 -28.43
C GLU A 9 5.61 -10.73 -28.10
N ARG A 10 6.15 -11.42 -29.11
CA ARG A 10 7.39 -12.17 -28.98
C ARG A 10 8.55 -11.18 -28.93
N ARG A 11 9.17 -11.02 -27.77
CA ARG A 11 10.29 -10.08 -27.57
C ARG A 11 11.62 -10.66 -28.04
N ASN A 12 11.92 -10.49 -29.32
CA ASN A 12 13.21 -10.87 -29.88
C ASN A 12 14.23 -9.75 -29.76
N TYR A 13 15.51 -10.12 -29.61
CA TYR A 13 16.63 -9.18 -29.53
C TYR A 13 17.67 -9.45 -30.62
N PRO A 14 18.39 -8.41 -31.10
CA PRO A 14 19.60 -8.58 -31.91
C PRO A 14 20.65 -9.43 -31.20
N LYS A 15 21.44 -10.22 -31.94
CA LYS A 15 22.47 -11.11 -31.35
C LYS A 15 23.56 -10.36 -30.58
N ASP A 16 23.83 -9.13 -30.97
CA ASP A 16 24.84 -8.26 -30.37
C ASP A 16 24.30 -7.41 -29.20
N ALA A 17 23.03 -7.57 -28.81
CA ALA A 17 22.38 -6.77 -27.77
C ALA A 17 22.98 -6.94 -26.35
N GLY A 18 23.79 -7.98 -26.10
CA GLY A 18 24.34 -8.25 -24.77
C GLY A 18 23.35 -8.90 -23.80
N ILE A 19 22.34 -9.59 -24.34
CA ILE A 19 21.34 -10.36 -23.59
C ILE A 19 21.91 -11.73 -23.19
N VAL A 20 21.57 -12.20 -22.00
CA VAL A 20 22.01 -13.50 -21.47
C VAL A 20 20.91 -14.53 -21.72
N ASP A 21 20.99 -15.25 -22.84
CA ASP A 21 20.05 -16.32 -23.20
C ASP A 21 20.36 -17.60 -22.42
N VAL A 22 19.41 -18.06 -21.59
CA VAL A 22 19.59 -19.27 -20.76
C VAL A 22 19.75 -20.55 -21.58
N LYS A 23 19.30 -20.61 -22.84
CA LYS A 23 19.49 -21.76 -23.73
C LYS A 23 20.86 -21.75 -24.42
N ALA A 24 21.50 -20.59 -24.53
CA ALA A 24 22.81 -20.47 -25.13
C ALA A 24 23.91 -21.00 -24.17
N ALA A 25 25.06 -21.37 -24.74
CA ALA A 25 26.24 -21.65 -23.94
C ALA A 25 26.67 -20.39 -23.16
N PRO A 26 27.12 -20.50 -21.91
CA PRO A 26 27.44 -21.75 -21.18
C PRO A 26 26.28 -22.37 -20.40
N TYR A 27 25.09 -21.76 -20.36
CA TYR A 27 23.99 -22.17 -19.46
C TYR A 27 23.24 -23.39 -19.96
N SER A 28 22.97 -23.45 -21.27
CA SER A 28 22.40 -24.63 -21.94
C SER A 28 21.11 -25.20 -21.32
N ALA A 29 20.28 -24.35 -20.69
CA ALA A 29 18.95 -24.72 -20.21
C ALA A 29 18.12 -25.29 -21.36
N LYS A 30 17.29 -26.31 -21.09
CA LYS A 30 16.53 -27.00 -22.14
C LYS A 30 15.19 -26.36 -22.40
N GLY A 31 14.47 -25.97 -21.34
CA GLY A 31 13.11 -25.44 -21.45
C GLY A 31 12.15 -26.42 -22.14
N ASP A 32 12.37 -27.72 -21.97
CA ASP A 32 11.63 -28.81 -22.63
C ASP A 32 10.48 -29.38 -21.78
N GLY A 33 10.29 -28.87 -20.55
CA GLY A 33 9.29 -29.32 -19.60
C GLY A 33 9.61 -30.66 -18.92
N VAL A 34 10.83 -31.17 -19.07
CA VAL A 34 11.28 -32.47 -18.53
C VAL A 34 12.60 -32.32 -17.77
N THR A 35 13.56 -31.62 -18.35
CA THR A 35 14.87 -31.36 -17.75
C THR A 35 14.75 -30.35 -16.62
N ASP A 36 15.44 -30.62 -15.52
CA ASP A 36 15.57 -29.68 -14.41
C ASP A 36 16.61 -28.60 -14.78
N ASP A 37 16.12 -27.39 -15.04
CA ASP A 37 16.93 -26.25 -15.49
C ASP A 37 17.41 -25.36 -14.33
N THR A 38 17.17 -25.76 -13.07
CA THR A 38 17.48 -24.93 -11.88
C THR A 38 18.93 -24.46 -11.87
N LEU A 39 19.88 -25.37 -12.04
CA LEU A 39 21.32 -25.04 -11.98
C LEU A 39 21.77 -24.19 -13.17
N ALA A 40 21.21 -24.43 -14.36
CA ALA A 40 21.52 -23.64 -15.54
C ALA A 40 21.08 -22.18 -15.38
N ILE A 41 19.85 -21.98 -14.90
CA ILE A 41 19.28 -20.65 -14.67
C ILE A 41 19.95 -19.95 -13.50
N GLN A 42 20.21 -20.66 -12.39
CA GLN A 42 20.93 -20.10 -11.25
C GLN A 42 22.33 -19.65 -11.65
N LYS A 43 23.03 -20.43 -12.48
CA LYS A 43 24.33 -20.02 -13.01
C LYS A 43 24.24 -18.72 -13.82
N ALA A 44 23.19 -18.52 -14.61
CA ALA A 44 22.99 -17.28 -15.36
C ALA A 44 22.78 -16.08 -14.43
N LEU A 45 22.05 -16.24 -13.32
CA LEU A 45 21.91 -15.23 -12.28
C LEU A 45 23.26 -14.95 -11.59
N ASP A 46 24.00 -15.99 -11.23
CA ASP A 46 25.30 -15.86 -10.54
C ASP A 46 26.32 -15.11 -11.41
N ASP A 47 26.41 -15.46 -12.70
CA ASP A 47 27.32 -14.81 -13.66
C ASP A 47 26.96 -13.35 -13.96
N THR A 48 25.70 -12.95 -13.72
CA THR A 48 25.18 -11.61 -14.04
C THR A 48 24.93 -10.74 -12.81
N ALA A 49 25.31 -11.22 -11.63
CA ALA A 49 25.08 -10.55 -10.35
C ALA A 49 25.58 -9.09 -10.36
N GLY A 50 24.66 -8.14 -10.15
CA GLY A 50 24.97 -6.70 -10.13
C GLY A 50 25.33 -6.10 -11.51
N GLY A 51 25.27 -6.88 -12.59
CA GLY A 51 25.76 -6.51 -13.91
C GLY A 51 24.83 -5.64 -14.75
N ASN A 52 23.59 -5.37 -14.32
CA ASN A 52 22.56 -4.70 -15.12
C ASN A 52 22.35 -5.44 -16.44
N ARG A 53 21.89 -6.70 -16.33
CA ARG A 53 21.72 -7.62 -17.47
C ARG A 53 20.35 -8.26 -17.45
N ILE A 54 19.85 -8.53 -18.65
CA ILE A 54 18.65 -9.32 -18.89
C ILE A 54 19.05 -10.78 -19.00
N VAL A 55 18.58 -11.60 -18.06
CA VAL A 55 18.53 -13.06 -18.17
C VAL A 55 17.24 -13.40 -18.92
N TYR A 56 17.41 -13.87 -20.15
CA TYR A 56 16.35 -14.02 -21.14
C TYR A 56 15.92 -15.47 -21.30
N PHE A 57 14.61 -15.69 -21.34
CA PHE A 57 13.99 -17.00 -21.47
C PHE A 57 13.28 -17.12 -22.82
N PRO A 58 13.90 -17.74 -23.84
CA PRO A 58 13.18 -18.18 -25.04
C PRO A 58 11.95 -19.01 -24.68
N GLU A 59 10.99 -19.13 -25.60
CA GLU A 59 9.82 -19.98 -25.38
C GLU A 59 10.23 -21.41 -24.96
N GLY A 60 9.54 -21.93 -23.95
CA GLY A 60 9.85 -23.21 -23.30
C GLY A 60 9.23 -23.31 -21.91
N VAL A 61 9.18 -24.54 -21.40
CA VAL A 61 8.81 -24.83 -20.01
C VAL A 61 10.07 -25.24 -19.26
N TYR A 62 10.52 -24.39 -18.35
CA TYR A 62 11.73 -24.58 -17.56
C TYR A 62 11.33 -25.15 -16.20
N LEU A 63 11.63 -26.42 -15.95
CA LEU A 63 11.38 -27.01 -14.64
C LEU A 63 12.45 -26.54 -13.65
N ILE A 64 12.01 -26.12 -12.46
CA ILE A 64 12.90 -25.79 -11.34
C ILE A 64 12.55 -26.63 -10.11
N SER A 65 13.55 -27.21 -9.44
CA SER A 65 13.36 -28.01 -8.21
C SER A 65 13.75 -27.28 -6.94
N ASP A 66 14.33 -26.08 -7.05
CA ASP A 66 14.69 -25.24 -5.92
C ASP A 66 14.45 -23.74 -6.22
N THR A 67 14.53 -22.91 -5.18
CA THR A 67 14.41 -21.46 -5.28
C THR A 67 15.52 -20.88 -6.15
N LEU A 68 15.15 -20.13 -7.19
CA LEU A 68 16.07 -19.28 -7.92
C LEU A 68 16.34 -18.00 -7.12
N ARG A 69 17.61 -17.64 -6.94
CA ARG A 69 18.03 -16.57 -6.04
C ARG A 69 18.84 -15.53 -6.78
N TRP A 70 18.48 -14.27 -6.60
CA TRP A 70 19.34 -13.19 -7.06
C TRP A 70 20.65 -13.30 -6.28
N ALA A 71 21.76 -13.28 -7.00
CA ALA A 71 23.05 -13.52 -6.38
C ALA A 71 23.61 -12.26 -5.71
N ALA A 72 24.45 -12.48 -4.70
CA ALA A 72 25.33 -11.44 -4.18
C ALA A 72 26.44 -11.17 -5.20
N ALA A 73 26.69 -9.90 -5.51
CA ALA A 73 27.77 -9.51 -6.40
C ALA A 73 29.12 -9.74 -5.70
N LYS A 74 30.13 -10.13 -6.48
CA LYS A 74 31.48 -10.41 -5.96
C LYS A 74 32.50 -9.41 -6.51
N LEU A 75 33.43 -8.98 -5.66
CA LEU A 75 34.63 -8.27 -6.08
C LEU A 75 35.65 -9.25 -6.71
N PRO A 76 36.67 -8.77 -7.44
CA PRO A 76 37.68 -9.64 -8.05
C PRO A 76 38.42 -10.55 -7.06
N ASP A 77 38.48 -10.18 -5.78
CA ASP A 77 39.08 -10.97 -4.70
C ASP A 77 38.11 -12.02 -4.09
N GLY A 78 36.89 -12.12 -4.60
CA GLY A 78 35.85 -13.05 -4.14
C GLY A 78 35.01 -12.57 -2.96
N SER A 79 35.30 -11.39 -2.39
CA SER A 79 34.50 -10.79 -1.31
C SER A 79 33.16 -10.25 -1.84
N VAL A 80 32.18 -10.07 -0.95
CA VAL A 80 30.83 -9.58 -1.34
C VAL A 80 30.86 -8.06 -1.58
N ASN A 81 30.34 -7.64 -2.73
CA ASN A 81 30.07 -6.24 -3.01
C ASN A 81 28.63 -5.90 -2.61
N GLU A 82 28.42 -5.59 -1.33
CA GLU A 82 27.09 -5.29 -0.77
C GLU A 82 26.31 -4.23 -1.57
N GLY A 83 27.02 -3.21 -2.07
CA GLY A 83 26.42 -2.13 -2.85
C GLY A 83 25.88 -2.57 -4.22
N ALA A 84 26.34 -3.70 -4.77
CA ALA A 84 25.90 -4.26 -6.05
C ALA A 84 25.11 -5.57 -5.91
N SER A 85 25.07 -6.16 -4.72
CA SER A 85 24.39 -7.42 -4.46
C SER A 85 22.86 -7.31 -4.55
N TRP A 86 22.23 -8.37 -5.07
CA TRP A 86 20.77 -8.53 -5.15
C TRP A 86 20.03 -7.40 -5.89
N LYS A 87 20.71 -6.69 -6.79
CA LYS A 87 20.12 -5.61 -7.57
C LYS A 87 20.57 -5.65 -9.03
N ASN A 88 19.95 -4.85 -9.89
CA ASN A 88 20.25 -4.76 -11.33
C ASN A 88 20.20 -6.12 -12.04
N GLN A 89 19.28 -7.00 -11.63
CA GLN A 89 19.08 -8.32 -12.23
C GLN A 89 17.64 -8.42 -12.76
N ILE A 90 17.53 -8.72 -14.05
CA ILE A 90 16.28 -8.69 -14.80
C ILE A 90 16.00 -10.07 -15.38
N PHE A 91 14.83 -10.63 -15.07
CA PHE A 91 14.25 -11.74 -15.81
C PHE A 91 13.33 -11.22 -16.91
N GLU A 92 13.47 -11.76 -18.12
CA GLU A 92 12.54 -11.47 -19.20
C GLU A 92 12.25 -12.71 -20.06
N GLY A 93 10.98 -13.05 -20.20
CA GLY A 93 10.55 -14.06 -21.16
C GLY A 93 10.37 -13.49 -22.56
N GLN A 94 10.55 -14.36 -23.56
CA GLN A 94 10.18 -14.08 -24.95
C GLN A 94 8.66 -13.85 -25.08
N SER A 95 7.86 -14.57 -24.29
CA SER A 95 6.40 -14.45 -24.26
C SER A 95 5.87 -14.78 -22.87
N ARG A 96 4.93 -13.98 -22.39
CA ARG A 96 4.21 -14.21 -21.13
C ARG A 96 3.63 -15.62 -21.04
N GLU A 97 2.99 -16.11 -22.09
CA GLU A 97 2.26 -17.38 -22.07
C GLU A 97 3.17 -18.59 -22.30
N ARG A 98 4.29 -18.42 -23.01
CA ARG A 98 5.11 -19.54 -23.52
C ARG A 98 6.51 -19.63 -22.92
N SER A 99 6.98 -18.61 -22.22
CA SER A 99 8.17 -18.69 -21.38
C SER A 99 7.72 -18.97 -19.94
N VAL A 100 7.70 -20.25 -19.56
CA VAL A 100 7.11 -20.71 -18.29
C VAL A 100 8.17 -21.27 -17.38
N LEU A 101 8.36 -20.69 -16.20
CA LEU A 101 9.11 -21.30 -15.11
C LEU A 101 8.12 -22.08 -14.23
N ARG A 102 8.35 -23.39 -14.05
CA ARG A 102 7.43 -24.27 -13.33
C ARG A 102 8.15 -25.05 -12.24
N LEU A 103 7.53 -25.18 -11.07
CA LEU A 103 8.03 -26.11 -10.06
C LEU A 103 7.99 -27.55 -10.58
N SER A 104 9.15 -28.20 -10.55
CA SER A 104 9.30 -29.62 -10.86
C SER A 104 8.47 -30.45 -9.88
N PRO A 105 7.83 -31.55 -10.31
CA PRO A 105 7.21 -32.51 -9.38
C PRO A 105 8.18 -33.10 -8.34
N LYS A 106 9.49 -32.91 -8.52
CA LYS A 106 10.55 -33.32 -7.59
C LYS A 106 11.03 -32.19 -6.67
N ALA A 107 10.43 -31.01 -6.73
CA ALA A 107 10.80 -29.85 -5.92
C ALA A 107 10.54 -30.13 -4.43
N LYS A 108 11.58 -30.08 -3.60
CA LYS A 108 11.48 -30.39 -2.16
C LYS A 108 11.31 -29.11 -1.33
N GLY A 109 10.48 -29.21 -0.30
CA GLY A 109 10.25 -28.13 0.67
C GLY A 109 9.23 -27.07 0.22
N PHE A 110 8.48 -27.32 -0.85
CA PHE A 110 7.40 -26.43 -1.31
C PHE A 110 6.01 -26.92 -0.89
N ASP A 111 5.90 -28.05 -0.20
CA ASP A 111 4.61 -28.65 0.18
C ASP A 111 4.07 -28.20 1.54
N ASP A 112 4.93 -27.69 2.44
CA ASP A 112 4.51 -27.33 3.80
C ASP A 112 4.07 -25.86 3.90
N PRO A 113 2.77 -25.57 4.10
CA PRO A 113 2.28 -24.20 4.25
C PRO A 113 2.79 -23.49 5.51
N ASN A 114 3.31 -24.22 6.51
CA ASN A 114 3.89 -23.63 7.72
C ASN A 114 5.37 -23.24 7.56
N GLU A 115 6.03 -23.78 6.54
CA GLU A 115 7.39 -23.42 6.15
C GLU A 115 7.42 -23.01 4.66
N PRO A 116 6.70 -21.92 4.29
CA PRO A 116 6.48 -21.60 2.90
C PRO A 116 7.78 -21.18 2.20
N LYS A 117 7.92 -21.57 0.92
CA LYS A 117 9.15 -21.44 0.15
C LYS A 117 8.90 -20.81 -1.22
N ALA A 118 9.69 -19.79 -1.58
CA ALA A 118 9.53 -19.07 -2.83
C ALA A 118 10.19 -19.75 -4.03
N MET A 119 9.53 -19.71 -5.20
CA MET A 119 10.14 -20.13 -6.47
C MET A 119 11.28 -19.18 -6.85
N ILE A 120 11.07 -17.88 -6.64
CA ILE A 120 12.04 -16.83 -6.93
C ILE A 120 12.17 -15.93 -5.70
N TRP A 121 13.41 -15.64 -5.32
CA TRP A 121 13.76 -14.72 -4.24
C TRP A 121 14.76 -13.69 -4.72
N THR A 122 14.41 -12.40 -4.67
CA THR A 122 15.23 -11.33 -5.26
C THR A 122 16.07 -10.54 -4.25
N GLY A 123 16.32 -11.12 -3.06
CA GLY A 123 17.23 -10.55 -2.07
C GLY A 123 16.57 -9.97 -0.82
N PRO A 124 17.35 -9.68 0.23
CA PRO A 124 16.85 -9.10 1.47
C PRO A 124 16.81 -7.57 1.40
N LYS A 125 16.34 -6.92 2.47
CA LYS A 125 16.64 -5.49 2.77
C LYS A 125 18.15 -5.18 2.66
N PRO A 126 18.59 -3.91 2.53
CA PRO A 126 17.86 -2.64 2.70
C PRO A 126 17.21 -2.11 1.41
N ALA A 127 16.67 -0.88 1.46
CA ALA A 127 16.04 -0.08 0.38
C ALA A 127 17.03 0.32 -0.75
N GLN A 128 17.88 -0.59 -1.21
CA GLN A 128 18.87 -0.35 -2.26
C GLN A 128 18.87 -1.45 -3.33
N ARG A 129 17.76 -2.19 -3.47
CA ARG A 129 17.58 -3.23 -4.48
C ARG A 129 17.12 -2.64 -5.81
N PHE A 130 17.90 -1.69 -6.32
CA PHE A 130 17.54 -0.94 -7.52
C PHE A 130 17.46 -1.82 -8.77
N ARG A 131 16.52 -1.47 -9.65
CA ARG A 131 16.37 -1.97 -11.02
C ARG A 131 16.09 -3.46 -11.18
N ASN A 132 15.74 -4.17 -10.11
CA ASN A 132 15.28 -5.56 -10.26
C ASN A 132 13.98 -5.60 -11.07
N ALA A 133 13.86 -6.59 -11.96
CA ALA A 133 12.64 -6.76 -12.73
C ALA A 133 12.34 -8.22 -13.09
N VAL A 134 11.04 -8.52 -13.22
CA VAL A 134 10.52 -9.78 -13.78
C VAL A 134 9.48 -9.42 -14.83
N ARG A 135 9.72 -9.79 -16.09
CA ARG A 135 8.94 -9.31 -17.24
C ARG A 135 8.51 -10.44 -18.18
N ASN A 136 7.30 -10.35 -18.74
CA ASN A 136 6.84 -11.12 -19.89
C ASN A 136 7.04 -12.65 -19.79
N LEU A 137 6.65 -13.24 -18.65
CA LEU A 137 6.77 -14.69 -18.41
C LEU A 137 5.67 -15.22 -17.48
N THR A 138 5.55 -16.54 -17.36
CA THR A 138 4.66 -17.20 -16.39
C THR A 138 5.46 -17.92 -15.30
N LEU A 139 5.06 -17.71 -14.04
CA LEU A 139 5.48 -18.48 -12.88
C LEU A 139 4.38 -19.48 -12.51
N ASP A 140 4.67 -20.77 -12.57
CA ASP A 140 3.73 -21.87 -12.36
C ASP A 140 4.16 -22.70 -11.13
N ALA A 141 3.57 -22.38 -9.98
CA ALA A 141 3.84 -23.05 -8.72
C ALA A 141 3.10 -24.40 -8.58
N GLY A 142 2.24 -24.77 -9.53
CA GLY A 142 1.49 -26.02 -9.47
C GLY A 142 0.66 -26.20 -8.18
N ASP A 143 0.60 -27.44 -7.70
CA ASP A 143 -0.25 -27.85 -6.57
C ASP A 143 0.51 -27.88 -5.22
N PHE A 144 1.68 -27.24 -5.14
CA PHE A 144 2.54 -27.20 -3.96
C PHE A 144 1.96 -26.25 -2.89
N ALA A 145 1.45 -26.79 -1.78
CA ALA A 145 0.67 -26.04 -0.79
C ALA A 145 1.49 -25.01 0.01
N GLY A 146 2.81 -25.20 0.15
CA GLY A 146 3.75 -24.26 0.76
C GLY A 146 4.44 -23.32 -0.21
N ALA A 147 4.11 -23.36 -1.51
CA ALA A 147 4.81 -22.55 -2.49
C ALA A 147 4.47 -21.06 -2.37
N ILE A 148 5.49 -20.22 -2.52
CA ILE A 148 5.36 -18.79 -2.80
C ILE A 148 5.76 -18.55 -4.26
N GLY A 149 4.92 -17.87 -5.04
CA GLY A 149 5.21 -17.62 -6.44
C GLY A 149 6.46 -16.74 -6.62
N LEU A 150 6.49 -15.59 -5.95
CA LEU A 150 7.59 -14.63 -6.06
C LEU A 150 7.76 -13.83 -4.75
N GLN A 151 8.98 -13.84 -4.20
CA GLN A 151 9.45 -12.90 -3.19
C GLN A 151 10.24 -11.79 -3.90
N PHE A 152 9.59 -10.64 -4.11
CA PHE A 152 10.13 -9.55 -4.91
C PHE A 152 10.50 -8.33 -4.06
N ASN A 153 11.74 -7.89 -4.24
CA ASN A 153 12.27 -6.67 -3.68
C ASN A 153 12.94 -5.85 -4.78
N ALA A 154 12.43 -4.63 -4.94
CA ALA A 154 13.08 -3.58 -5.70
C ALA A 154 12.91 -2.23 -5.00
N SER A 155 13.77 -1.27 -5.32
CA SER A 155 13.66 0.11 -4.81
C SER A 155 14.01 1.10 -5.91
N ASN A 156 13.53 2.34 -5.77
CA ASN A 156 13.69 3.48 -6.68
C ASN A 156 13.07 3.28 -8.07
N GLN A 157 13.57 2.30 -8.82
CA GLN A 157 13.04 1.79 -10.08
C GLN A 157 13.07 0.27 -9.99
N GLY A 158 11.99 -0.38 -10.38
CA GLY A 158 11.87 -1.83 -10.38
C GLY A 158 10.46 -2.26 -10.72
N THR A 159 10.32 -3.42 -11.37
CA THR A 159 9.00 -3.79 -11.91
C THR A 159 8.73 -5.28 -11.97
N VAL A 160 7.48 -5.64 -11.74
CA VAL A 160 6.89 -6.89 -12.22
C VAL A 160 5.89 -6.52 -13.31
N ARG A 161 6.14 -6.92 -14.56
CA ARG A 161 5.33 -6.47 -15.70
C ARG A 161 4.97 -7.59 -16.66
N GLU A 162 3.70 -7.69 -17.05
CA GLU A 162 3.20 -8.71 -17.98
C GLU A 162 3.54 -10.12 -17.49
N VAL A 163 3.20 -10.41 -16.24
CA VAL A 163 3.52 -11.68 -15.57
C VAL A 163 2.24 -12.38 -15.15
N THR A 164 2.19 -13.69 -15.38
CA THR A 164 1.18 -14.56 -14.76
C THR A 164 1.83 -15.37 -13.64
N ILE A 165 1.28 -15.32 -12.44
CA ILE A 165 1.68 -16.15 -11.29
C ILE A 165 0.51 -17.05 -10.96
N ARG A 166 0.66 -18.37 -11.05
CA ARG A 166 -0.44 -19.32 -10.80
C ARG A 166 -0.02 -20.48 -9.92
N GLY A 167 -0.92 -20.96 -9.06
CA GLY A 167 -0.69 -22.13 -8.23
C GLY A 167 -1.67 -22.26 -7.06
N LYS A 168 -1.44 -23.23 -6.17
CA LYS A 168 -2.26 -23.50 -4.97
C LYS A 168 -1.52 -23.27 -3.65
N GLY A 169 -0.36 -22.60 -3.69
CA GLY A 169 0.50 -22.41 -2.53
C GLY A 169 0.02 -21.33 -1.55
N THR A 170 0.85 -21.01 -0.57
CA THR A 170 0.54 -20.03 0.48
C THR A 170 0.36 -18.61 -0.08
N LEU A 171 1.23 -18.15 -0.98
CA LEU A 171 1.27 -16.75 -1.37
C LEU A 171 1.71 -16.56 -2.83
N GLY A 172 0.97 -15.79 -3.63
CA GLY A 172 1.33 -15.51 -5.01
C GLY A 172 2.54 -14.57 -5.10
N LEU A 173 2.35 -13.34 -4.65
CA LEU A 173 3.37 -12.28 -4.62
C LEU A 173 3.62 -11.81 -3.18
N ASP A 174 4.80 -12.13 -2.67
CA ASP A 174 5.23 -11.78 -1.32
C ASP A 174 6.09 -10.53 -1.34
N MET A 175 5.51 -9.46 -0.80
CA MET A 175 6.12 -8.15 -0.60
C MET A 175 6.24 -7.82 0.91
N ALA A 176 6.21 -8.85 1.77
CA ALA A 176 6.26 -8.73 3.22
C ALA A 176 7.39 -9.55 3.86
N TYR A 177 8.04 -10.45 3.11
CA TYR A 177 9.14 -11.30 3.59
C TYR A 177 10.38 -10.55 4.11
N THR A 178 10.52 -9.27 3.75
CA THR A 178 11.59 -8.41 4.25
C THR A 178 11.11 -6.96 4.34
N SER A 179 11.82 -6.15 5.12
CA SER A 179 11.56 -4.72 5.26
C SER A 179 12.02 -3.94 4.03
N GLU A 180 11.62 -2.67 3.93
CA GLU A 180 12.17 -1.69 3.00
C GLU A 180 11.93 -1.98 1.50
N ILE A 181 10.94 -2.81 1.17
CA ILE A 181 10.55 -3.08 -0.23
C ILE A 181 9.84 -1.87 -0.83
N GLY A 182 10.27 -1.46 -2.03
CA GLY A 182 9.70 -0.36 -2.80
C GLY A 182 10.60 0.89 -2.83
N PRO A 183 10.23 1.91 -3.62
CA PRO A 183 9.10 1.91 -4.54
C PRO A 183 9.33 1.05 -5.79
N LEU A 184 8.24 0.53 -6.36
CA LEU A 184 8.25 -0.30 -7.57
C LEU A 184 6.86 -0.36 -8.24
N LEU A 185 6.83 -0.78 -9.51
CA LEU A 185 5.64 -0.88 -10.35
C LEU A 185 5.26 -2.34 -10.61
N ILE A 186 4.03 -2.72 -10.27
CA ILE A 186 3.42 -3.98 -10.66
C ILE A 186 2.38 -3.65 -11.73
N LYS A 187 2.62 -4.05 -12.99
CA LYS A 187 1.75 -3.68 -14.12
C LYS A 187 1.38 -4.86 -15.00
N ASP A 188 0.09 -5.02 -15.33
CA ASP A 188 -0.41 -6.16 -16.11
C ASP A 188 0.04 -7.51 -15.49
N VAL A 189 -0.33 -7.71 -14.23
CA VAL A 189 0.00 -8.93 -13.48
C VAL A 189 -1.27 -9.66 -13.13
N THR A 190 -1.31 -10.97 -13.42
CA THR A 190 -2.42 -11.84 -13.01
C THR A 190 -1.91 -12.86 -12.01
N ILE A 191 -2.56 -12.94 -10.85
CA ILE A 191 -2.30 -13.93 -9.81
C ILE A 191 -3.51 -14.85 -9.67
N GLU A 192 -3.31 -16.14 -9.89
CA GLU A 192 -4.39 -17.15 -9.91
C GLU A 192 -4.18 -18.22 -8.83
N GLY A 193 -5.20 -18.44 -8.02
CA GLY A 193 -5.17 -19.31 -6.86
C GLY A 193 -4.43 -18.70 -5.68
N PHE A 194 -3.60 -19.52 -5.04
CA PHE A 194 -2.95 -19.28 -3.74
C PHE A 194 -3.91 -19.03 -2.57
N ALA A 195 -3.43 -19.14 -1.34
CA ALA A 195 -4.21 -18.68 -0.19
C ALA A 195 -4.34 -17.15 -0.21
N VAL A 196 -3.21 -16.46 -0.33
CA VAL A 196 -3.13 -15.01 -0.48
C VAL A 196 -2.60 -14.67 -1.87
N SER A 197 -3.28 -13.80 -2.64
CA SER A 197 -2.72 -13.39 -3.94
C SER A 197 -1.48 -12.51 -3.76
N MET A 198 -1.57 -11.50 -2.90
CA MET A 198 -0.47 -10.57 -2.61
C MET A 198 -0.47 -10.14 -1.14
N HIS A 199 0.72 -10.07 -0.54
CA HIS A 199 0.89 -9.58 0.84
C HIS A 199 1.96 -8.49 0.88
N THR A 200 1.59 -7.32 1.40
CA THR A 200 2.51 -6.19 1.62
C THR A 200 2.70 -5.97 3.12
N GLY A 201 3.93 -5.72 3.55
CA GLY A 201 4.24 -5.55 4.97
C GLY A 201 5.72 -5.27 5.23
N GLY A 202 6.20 -5.68 6.40
CA GLY A 202 7.63 -5.68 6.75
C GLY A 202 8.25 -4.32 7.09
N SER A 203 7.59 -3.18 6.83
CA SER A 203 7.99 -1.83 7.26
C SER A 203 6.97 -0.77 6.81
N GLU A 204 6.99 0.44 7.37
CA GLU A 204 6.21 1.59 6.88
C GLU A 204 7.03 2.55 5.98
N VAL A 205 8.15 2.06 5.44
CA VAL A 205 9.27 2.89 4.92
C VAL A 205 9.15 3.18 3.40
N ASN A 206 8.26 2.53 2.65
CA ASN A 206 8.17 2.67 1.19
C ASN A 206 6.73 2.62 0.64
N SER A 207 6.58 2.58 -0.68
CA SER A 207 5.28 2.51 -1.37
C SER A 207 5.27 1.52 -2.52
N MET A 208 4.10 1.12 -2.98
CA MET A 208 3.93 0.23 -4.14
C MET A 208 2.86 0.80 -5.08
N THR A 209 3.09 0.63 -6.38
CA THR A 209 2.13 1.06 -7.41
C THR A 209 1.67 -0.15 -8.20
N LEU A 210 0.36 -0.35 -8.27
CA LEU A 210 -0.30 -1.43 -9.01
C LEU A 210 -1.13 -0.80 -10.13
N GLU A 211 -0.87 -1.23 -11.35
CA GLU A 211 -1.60 -0.84 -12.55
C GLU A 211 -2.11 -2.10 -13.24
N ASP A 212 -3.40 -2.19 -13.53
CA ASP A 212 -3.93 -3.29 -14.35
C ASP A 212 -3.65 -4.69 -13.75
N VAL A 213 -3.94 -4.87 -12.46
CA VAL A 213 -3.66 -6.12 -11.72
C VAL A 213 -4.93 -6.96 -11.62
N ALA A 214 -4.78 -8.28 -11.73
CA ALA A 214 -5.88 -9.23 -11.58
C ALA A 214 -5.63 -10.29 -10.51
N PHE A 215 -6.60 -10.49 -9.62
CA PHE A 215 -6.61 -11.59 -8.64
C PHE A 215 -7.75 -12.56 -8.96
N ARG A 216 -7.43 -13.86 -9.08
CA ARG A 216 -8.40 -14.90 -9.44
C ARG A 216 -8.40 -16.01 -8.40
N ASP A 217 -9.53 -16.15 -7.72
CA ASP A 217 -9.86 -17.22 -6.79
C ASP A 217 -8.84 -17.47 -5.66
N PRO A 218 -8.38 -16.43 -4.93
CA PRO A 218 -7.60 -16.65 -3.70
C PRO A 218 -8.43 -17.37 -2.64
N ALA A 219 -7.78 -18.22 -1.83
CA ALA A 219 -8.45 -19.03 -0.81
C ALA A 219 -8.76 -18.26 0.48
N THR A 220 -8.03 -17.20 0.82
CA THR A 220 -8.23 -16.42 2.06
C THR A 220 -8.40 -14.93 1.83
N VAL A 221 -7.54 -14.28 1.04
CA VAL A 221 -7.62 -12.85 0.72
C VAL A 221 -6.89 -12.52 -0.59
N GLY A 222 -7.38 -11.53 -1.34
CA GLY A 222 -6.68 -11.02 -2.52
C GLY A 222 -5.38 -10.30 -2.14
N LEU A 223 -5.50 -9.04 -1.73
CA LEU A 223 -4.41 -8.22 -1.21
C LEU A 223 -4.54 -8.05 0.31
N LEU A 224 -3.52 -8.48 1.05
CA LEU A 224 -3.35 -8.17 2.47
C LEU A 224 -2.33 -7.04 2.63
N ASN A 225 -2.73 -5.91 3.22
CA ASN A 225 -1.84 -4.78 3.48
C ASN A 225 -1.63 -4.55 4.98
N ASP A 226 -0.37 -4.74 5.39
CA ASP A 226 0.11 -4.61 6.77
C ASP A 226 1.02 -3.38 6.93
N GLY A 227 0.57 -2.20 6.49
CA GLY A 227 1.20 -0.92 6.85
C GLY A 227 1.87 -0.13 5.72
N GLN A 228 1.85 -0.64 4.49
CA GLN A 228 2.45 0.03 3.33
C GLN A 228 1.51 1.06 2.69
N CYS A 229 2.08 2.02 1.97
CA CYS A 229 1.34 2.86 1.02
C CYS A 229 1.18 2.10 -0.31
N VAL A 230 -0.04 1.76 -0.71
CA VAL A 230 -0.33 1.04 -1.96
C VAL A 230 -1.28 1.88 -2.84
N SER A 231 -0.81 2.23 -4.03
CA SER A 231 -1.55 3.00 -5.03
C SER A 231 -2.00 2.05 -6.13
N ILE A 232 -3.29 1.99 -6.43
CA ILE A 232 -3.90 0.96 -7.27
C ILE A 232 -4.81 1.62 -8.30
N HIS A 233 -4.61 1.29 -9.57
CA HIS A 233 -5.52 1.63 -10.66
C HIS A 233 -5.83 0.41 -11.52
N GLN A 234 -7.09 0.26 -11.94
CA GLN A 234 -7.58 -0.88 -12.74
C GLN A 234 -7.39 -2.25 -12.09
N LEU A 235 -7.84 -2.39 -10.83
CA LEU A 235 -7.88 -3.70 -10.17
C LEU A 235 -9.09 -4.52 -10.67
N ARG A 236 -8.84 -5.76 -11.10
CA ARG A 236 -9.89 -6.73 -11.43
C ARG A 236 -9.80 -7.94 -10.52
N THR A 237 -10.90 -8.33 -9.88
CA THR A 237 -10.89 -9.51 -9.04
C THR A 237 -12.06 -10.43 -9.31
N ARG A 238 -11.83 -11.72 -9.09
CA ARG A 238 -12.87 -12.75 -9.03
C ARG A 238 -12.56 -13.68 -7.87
N GLY A 239 -13.53 -13.97 -7.01
CA GLY A 239 -13.33 -15.00 -5.99
C GLY A 239 -14.40 -15.06 -4.90
N GLN A 240 -14.08 -15.77 -3.82
CA GLN A 240 -15.03 -16.09 -2.75
C GLN A 240 -14.74 -15.37 -1.43
N VAL A 241 -13.75 -14.47 -1.41
CA VAL A 241 -13.20 -13.87 -0.19
C VAL A 241 -13.08 -12.35 -0.32
N THR A 242 -12.77 -11.68 0.80
CA THR A 242 -12.39 -10.26 0.79
C THR A 242 -11.18 -10.05 -0.13
N MET A 243 -11.24 -9.02 -0.98
CA MET A 243 -10.25 -8.83 -2.05
C MET A 243 -9.16 -7.83 -1.70
N ILE A 244 -9.45 -6.86 -0.82
CA ILE A 244 -8.42 -6.01 -0.20
C ILE A 244 -8.73 -5.93 1.29
N HIS A 245 -7.74 -6.24 2.11
CA HIS A 245 -7.79 -6.04 3.57
C HIS A 245 -6.63 -5.15 3.99
N ASN A 246 -6.95 -3.90 4.34
CA ASN A 246 -6.02 -2.93 4.91
C ASN A 246 -6.13 -2.97 6.45
N ARG A 247 -5.19 -3.64 7.11
CA ARG A 247 -5.36 -4.00 8.54
C ARG A 247 -4.58 -3.13 9.52
N HIS A 248 -3.54 -2.45 9.06
CA HIS A 248 -2.62 -1.69 9.91
C HIS A 248 -2.85 -0.18 9.81
N GLU A 249 -2.70 0.54 10.93
CA GLU A 249 -2.93 2.00 11.00
C GLU A 249 -2.04 2.83 10.06
N ALA A 250 -0.81 2.39 9.82
CA ALA A 250 0.10 3.03 8.87
C ALA A 250 -0.25 2.79 7.39
N GLY A 251 -1.14 1.84 7.10
CA GLY A 251 -1.49 1.46 5.73
C GLY A 251 -2.30 2.55 5.04
N LEU A 252 -1.85 2.98 3.86
CA LEU A 252 -2.62 3.86 2.98
C LEU A 252 -2.96 3.11 1.70
N ILE A 253 -4.24 2.89 1.43
CA ILE A 253 -4.72 2.39 0.14
C ILE A 253 -5.33 3.53 -0.65
N VAL A 254 -4.82 3.75 -1.87
CA VAL A 254 -5.46 4.58 -2.90
C VAL A 254 -5.94 3.65 -4.01
N LEU A 255 -7.26 3.57 -4.23
CA LEU A 255 -7.89 2.63 -5.18
C LEU A 255 -8.75 3.38 -6.21
N VAL A 256 -8.35 3.34 -7.48
CA VAL A 256 -9.03 4.03 -8.57
C VAL A 256 -9.44 3.02 -9.63
N ASP A 257 -10.68 3.07 -10.10
CA ASP A 257 -11.21 2.18 -11.14
C ASP A 257 -11.03 0.69 -10.80
N ALA A 258 -11.95 0.12 -10.04
CA ALA A 258 -11.86 -1.29 -9.63
C ALA A 258 -13.14 -2.07 -9.93
N GLN A 259 -12.97 -3.34 -10.34
CA GLN A 259 -14.06 -4.27 -10.62
C GLN A 259 -13.85 -5.56 -9.82
N LEU A 260 -14.69 -5.79 -8.81
CA LEU A 260 -14.56 -6.92 -7.89
C LEU A 260 -15.77 -7.86 -8.01
N GLU A 261 -15.54 -9.09 -8.48
CA GLU A 261 -16.59 -10.10 -8.69
C GLU A 261 -16.54 -11.21 -7.63
N GLY A 262 -17.54 -11.24 -6.77
CA GLY A 262 -17.77 -12.26 -5.77
C GLY A 262 -18.62 -13.41 -6.30
N HIS A 263 -18.30 -14.63 -5.88
CA HIS A 263 -19.14 -15.81 -6.04
C HIS A 263 -19.11 -16.71 -4.80
N GLY A 264 -20.04 -17.66 -4.70
CA GLY A 264 -20.10 -18.60 -3.56
C GLY A 264 -20.21 -17.88 -2.22
N ARG A 265 -19.29 -18.17 -1.29
CA ARG A 265 -19.29 -17.58 0.06
C ARG A 265 -18.98 -16.08 0.10
N ALA A 266 -18.57 -15.44 -1.00
CA ALA A 266 -18.40 -13.98 -1.07
C ALA A 266 -19.69 -13.22 -0.71
N ALA A 267 -20.86 -13.83 -0.88
CA ALA A 267 -22.15 -13.25 -0.52
C ALA A 267 -22.29 -12.90 0.97
N ALA A 268 -21.42 -13.44 1.84
CA ALA A 268 -21.36 -13.12 3.27
C ALA A 268 -20.25 -12.10 3.61
N GLU A 269 -19.35 -11.79 2.68
CA GLU A 269 -18.13 -11.02 2.90
C GLU A 269 -18.22 -9.60 2.32
N PRO A 270 -17.45 -8.63 2.84
CA PRO A 270 -17.20 -7.39 2.13
C PRO A 270 -16.20 -7.61 0.98
N ALA A 271 -16.31 -6.84 -0.10
CA ALA A 271 -15.30 -6.85 -1.17
C ALA A 271 -13.99 -6.20 -0.69
N LEU A 272 -14.10 -5.11 0.07
CA LEU A 272 -13.00 -4.33 0.62
C LEU A 272 -13.16 -4.14 2.14
N ALA A 273 -12.08 -4.29 2.89
CA ALA A 273 -12.03 -4.05 4.33
C ALA A 273 -10.90 -3.08 4.68
N ASN A 274 -11.25 -1.91 5.22
CA ASN A 274 -10.33 -0.94 5.81
C ASN A 274 -10.50 -0.92 7.32
N GLU A 275 -9.64 -1.64 8.03
CA GLU A 275 -9.81 -1.88 9.46
C GLU A 275 -9.20 -0.80 10.34
N GLN A 276 -7.97 -0.36 10.05
CA GLN A 276 -7.26 0.64 10.88
C GLN A 276 -6.59 1.74 10.06
N GLY A 277 -6.32 1.50 8.77
CA GLY A 277 -5.54 2.42 7.94
C GLY A 277 -6.35 3.52 7.24
N LEU A 278 -5.62 4.31 6.45
CA LEU A 278 -6.17 5.34 5.58
C LEU A 278 -6.60 4.73 4.25
N PHE A 279 -7.73 5.20 3.72
CA PHE A 279 -8.28 4.71 2.48
C PHE A 279 -8.87 5.86 1.67
N TYR A 280 -8.51 5.92 0.40
CA TYR A 280 -9.17 6.72 -0.61
C TYR A 280 -9.52 5.81 -1.78
N GLY A 281 -10.78 5.85 -2.23
CA GLY A 281 -11.21 5.06 -3.37
C GLY A 281 -12.18 5.82 -4.26
N ARG A 282 -12.08 5.62 -5.58
CA ARG A 282 -13.07 6.13 -6.55
C ARG A 282 -13.33 5.14 -7.66
N ASP A 283 -14.54 5.21 -8.21
CA ASP A 283 -14.98 4.40 -9.36
C ASP A 283 -14.84 2.88 -9.11
N VAL A 284 -15.30 2.44 -7.93
CA VAL A 284 -15.24 1.04 -7.51
C VAL A 284 -16.59 0.37 -7.73
N ARG A 285 -16.57 -0.76 -8.45
CA ARG A 285 -17.72 -1.63 -8.72
C ARG A 285 -17.48 -3.00 -8.11
N THR A 286 -18.51 -3.53 -7.47
CA THR A 286 -18.51 -4.83 -6.80
C THR A 286 -19.77 -5.59 -7.19
N ARG A 287 -19.70 -6.91 -7.29
CA ARG A 287 -20.85 -7.79 -7.54
C ARG A 287 -20.72 -9.05 -6.70
N GLY A 288 -21.83 -9.61 -6.21
CA GLY A 288 -21.79 -10.89 -5.48
C GLY A 288 -21.21 -10.83 -4.08
N TYR A 289 -20.90 -9.64 -3.56
CA TYR A 289 -20.46 -9.39 -2.19
C TYR A 289 -21.59 -8.87 -1.32
N ARG A 290 -21.52 -9.10 -0.01
CA ARG A 290 -22.47 -8.53 0.96
C ARG A 290 -22.38 -7.01 1.01
N ARG A 291 -21.15 -6.47 0.95
CA ARG A 291 -20.88 -5.04 0.95
C ARG A 291 -19.72 -4.67 0.02
N ALA A 292 -19.74 -3.47 -0.55
CA ALA A 292 -18.61 -2.97 -1.33
C ALA A 292 -17.38 -2.65 -0.44
N LEU A 293 -17.59 -1.97 0.69
CA LEU A 293 -16.52 -1.56 1.60
C LEU A 293 -16.99 -1.55 3.05
N VAL A 294 -16.17 -2.08 3.96
CA VAL A 294 -16.25 -1.79 5.39
C VAL A 294 -15.07 -0.90 5.76
N SER A 295 -15.32 0.20 6.48
CA SER A 295 -14.27 1.12 6.94
C SER A 295 -14.51 1.53 8.39
N ARG A 296 -13.46 1.50 9.22
CA ARG A 296 -13.49 1.96 10.63
C ARG A 296 -12.82 3.32 10.86
N GLY A 297 -12.46 4.04 9.79
CA GLY A 297 -11.93 5.41 9.92
C GLY A 297 -12.99 6.41 10.42
N PRO A 298 -12.62 7.69 10.64
CA PRO A 298 -13.54 8.72 11.14
C PRO A 298 -14.85 8.89 10.33
N ASN A 299 -14.79 8.70 9.01
CA ASN A 299 -15.99 8.62 8.16
C ASN A 299 -16.61 7.21 8.18
N GLY A 300 -16.73 6.60 9.36
CA GLY A 300 -16.94 5.16 9.57
C GLY A 300 -18.17 4.57 8.87
N GLY A 301 -18.27 3.24 8.90
CA GLY A 301 -19.43 2.51 8.38
C GLY A 301 -19.26 1.98 6.95
N GLY A 302 -18.37 2.55 6.13
CA GLY A 302 -18.06 2.05 4.77
C GLY A 302 -19.21 2.22 3.75
N VAL A 303 -19.22 1.42 2.68
CA VAL A 303 -20.20 1.50 1.58
C VAL A 303 -20.92 0.16 1.40
N ALA A 304 -22.26 0.17 1.37
CA ALA A 304 -23.06 -1.03 1.12
C ALA A 304 -22.86 -1.62 -0.28
N GLY A 305 -22.62 -0.82 -1.32
CA GLY A 305 -22.47 -1.29 -2.70
C GLY A 305 -23.78 -1.25 -3.50
N PRO A 306 -23.83 -1.83 -4.71
CA PRO A 306 -22.76 -2.59 -5.36
C PRO A 306 -21.62 -1.73 -5.92
N ALA A 307 -21.71 -0.41 -5.90
CA ALA A 307 -20.63 0.48 -6.37
C ALA A 307 -20.55 1.76 -5.53
N PHE A 308 -19.44 2.48 -5.62
CA PHE A 308 -19.32 3.85 -5.14
C PHE A 308 -18.45 4.70 -6.07
N GLY A 309 -18.86 5.96 -6.24
CA GLY A 309 -18.15 6.93 -7.07
C GLY A 309 -16.88 7.46 -6.41
N GLU A 310 -16.93 7.79 -5.11
CA GLU A 310 -15.77 8.25 -4.33
C GLU A 310 -16.02 8.00 -2.83
N PHE A 311 -14.99 7.57 -2.11
CA PHE A 311 -14.99 7.37 -0.66
C PHE A 311 -13.62 7.71 -0.10
N VAL A 312 -13.60 8.40 1.04
CA VAL A 312 -12.38 8.68 1.80
C VAL A 312 -12.62 8.36 3.27
N SER A 313 -11.68 7.68 3.92
CA SER A 313 -11.86 7.24 5.30
C SER A 313 -11.82 8.39 6.33
N HIS A 314 -11.33 9.56 5.92
CA HIS A 314 -11.20 10.78 6.73
C HIS A 314 -11.84 11.97 6.02
N PRO A 315 -12.26 13.03 6.74
CA PRO A 315 -12.74 14.25 6.13
C PRO A 315 -11.76 14.79 5.08
N PRO A 316 -12.21 15.13 3.86
CA PRO A 316 -11.37 15.82 2.88
C PRO A 316 -10.77 17.11 3.44
N LEU A 317 -9.50 17.35 3.13
CA LEU A 317 -8.74 18.52 3.58
C LEU A 317 -8.80 19.63 2.52
N THR A 318 -8.98 20.87 2.97
CA THR A 318 -8.91 22.07 2.13
C THR A 318 -8.55 23.29 2.98
N VAL A 319 -7.96 24.31 2.35
CA VAL A 319 -7.69 25.63 2.98
C VAL A 319 -8.36 26.78 2.22
N THR A 320 -9.03 26.47 1.11
CA THR A 320 -9.85 27.38 0.32
C THR A 320 -11.28 26.82 0.21
N PRO A 321 -12.29 27.61 -0.18
CA PRO A 321 -13.62 27.09 -0.47
C PRO A 321 -13.57 26.14 -1.67
N ALA A 322 -13.36 24.84 -1.41
CA ALA A 322 -13.24 23.80 -2.42
C ALA A 322 -14.22 22.66 -2.15
N LEU A 323 -14.58 21.92 -3.20
CA LEU A 323 -15.42 20.72 -3.09
C LEU A 323 -14.64 19.64 -2.31
N GLY A 324 -15.32 18.81 -1.50
CA GLY A 324 -14.69 17.69 -0.79
C GLY A 324 -14.40 16.45 -1.66
N ARG A 325 -14.10 16.64 -2.96
CA ARG A 325 -13.95 15.56 -3.96
C ARG A 325 -12.71 15.77 -4.82
N SER A 326 -12.13 14.69 -5.34
CA SER A 326 -10.98 14.77 -6.24
C SER A 326 -11.26 15.52 -7.55
N LEU A 327 -10.21 15.92 -8.25
CA LEU A 327 -10.31 16.56 -9.57
C LEU A 327 -10.89 15.64 -10.63
N ARG A 328 -10.62 14.33 -10.52
CA ARG A 328 -10.98 13.32 -11.52
C ARG A 328 -10.40 13.70 -12.89
N LEU A 329 -9.11 14.05 -12.91
CA LEU A 329 -8.43 14.30 -14.18
C LEU A 329 -8.51 13.02 -15.04
N PRO A 330 -8.62 13.15 -16.38
CA PRO A 330 -8.67 11.98 -17.25
C PRO A 330 -7.48 11.06 -16.99
N ILE A 331 -7.72 9.76 -16.93
CA ILE A 331 -6.65 8.76 -16.81
C ILE A 331 -6.41 8.18 -18.19
N VAL A 332 -5.16 8.24 -18.66
CA VAL A 332 -4.79 7.80 -20.01
C VAL A 332 -3.59 6.86 -19.92
N ASP A 333 -3.68 5.73 -20.59
CA ASP A 333 -2.61 4.74 -20.69
C ASP A 333 -1.51 5.23 -21.62
N ALA A 334 -0.27 4.84 -21.31
CA ALA A 334 0.86 5.13 -22.18
C ALA A 334 0.62 4.48 -23.55
N PRO A 335 0.74 5.23 -24.66
CA PRO A 335 0.64 4.63 -25.98
C PRO A 335 1.79 3.65 -26.20
N GLU A 336 1.48 2.48 -26.77
CA GLU A 336 2.48 1.49 -27.17
C GLU A 336 2.88 1.69 -28.64
N VAL A 337 4.10 1.28 -28.98
CA VAL A 337 4.58 1.18 -30.38
C VAL A 337 4.97 -0.27 -30.68
N PRO A 338 4.83 -0.75 -31.93
CA PRO A 338 5.12 -2.15 -32.26
C PRO A 338 6.53 -2.58 -31.87
N TRP A 339 6.72 -3.78 -31.33
CA TRP A 339 8.02 -4.44 -31.28
C TRP A 339 8.43 -4.84 -32.69
N ASP A 340 9.32 -4.04 -33.28
CA ASP A 340 9.69 -4.18 -34.67
C ASP A 340 10.46 -5.47 -34.96
N GLU A 341 10.32 -5.98 -36.19
CA GLU A 341 11.23 -7.00 -36.73
C GLU A 341 12.69 -6.51 -36.70
N LEU A 342 13.64 -7.42 -36.45
CA LEU A 342 15.04 -7.05 -36.16
C LEU A 342 15.75 -6.32 -37.31
N ASP A 343 15.28 -6.42 -38.55
CA ASP A 343 15.81 -5.66 -39.69
C ASP A 343 15.51 -4.16 -39.60
N ARG A 344 14.59 -3.75 -38.73
CA ARG A 344 14.26 -2.35 -38.43
C ARG A 344 15.00 -1.78 -37.22
N TRP A 345 15.83 -2.59 -36.58
CA TRP A 345 16.64 -2.19 -35.43
C TRP A 345 18.01 -1.70 -35.88
N VAL A 346 18.57 -0.74 -35.14
CA VAL A 346 19.91 -0.19 -35.40
C VAL A 346 20.64 0.12 -34.11
N SER A 347 21.93 -0.21 -34.06
CA SER A 347 22.82 0.11 -32.96
C SER A 347 23.81 1.21 -33.34
N PRO A 348 24.18 2.11 -32.41
CA PRO A 348 25.33 3.00 -32.56
C PRO A 348 26.65 2.27 -32.88
N THR A 349 26.79 1.01 -32.45
CA THR A 349 27.99 0.20 -32.71
C THR A 349 28.19 -0.09 -34.21
N HIS A 350 27.12 -0.07 -35.01
CA HIS A 350 27.20 -0.16 -36.47
C HIS A 350 27.86 1.07 -37.11
N PHE A 351 28.00 2.17 -36.36
CA PHE A 351 28.57 3.44 -36.80
C PHE A 351 29.84 3.82 -36.02
N GLY A 352 30.42 2.89 -35.28
CA GLY A 352 31.71 3.05 -34.61
C GLY A 352 31.65 3.42 -33.12
N ALA A 353 30.46 3.43 -32.50
CA ALA A 353 30.38 3.53 -31.04
C ALA A 353 30.99 2.28 -30.38
N VAL A 354 31.73 2.45 -29.30
CA VAL A 354 32.35 1.34 -28.56
C VAL A 354 32.08 1.52 -27.07
N SER A 355 31.26 0.64 -26.49
CA SER A 355 30.92 0.77 -25.08
C SER A 355 32.13 0.51 -24.17
N ASN A 356 32.17 1.22 -23.05
CA ASN A 356 33.20 1.14 -22.00
C ASN A 356 34.62 1.57 -22.42
N ASP A 357 34.80 2.28 -23.54
CA ASP A 357 36.13 2.74 -23.98
C ASP A 357 36.50 4.16 -23.50
N GLY A 358 35.56 4.85 -22.86
CA GLY A 358 35.73 6.21 -22.32
C GLY A 358 35.69 7.33 -23.37
N ARG A 359 35.29 7.03 -24.61
CA ARG A 359 35.28 7.99 -25.74
C ARG A 359 33.86 8.44 -26.07
N ASP A 360 33.77 9.60 -26.71
CA ASP A 360 32.50 10.18 -27.16
C ASP A 360 31.85 9.34 -28.27
N ASP A 361 30.63 8.87 -28.01
CA ASP A 361 29.80 8.10 -28.93
C ASP A 361 28.73 8.96 -29.63
N SER A 362 28.60 10.26 -29.31
CA SER A 362 27.50 11.11 -29.77
C SER A 362 27.30 11.09 -31.29
N ASP A 363 28.38 11.19 -32.08
CA ASP A 363 28.29 11.22 -33.54
C ASP A 363 27.85 9.86 -34.13
N ALA A 364 28.24 8.74 -33.51
CA ALA A 364 27.82 7.40 -33.91
C ALA A 364 26.34 7.15 -33.56
N ILE A 365 25.90 7.62 -32.39
CA ILE A 365 24.50 7.57 -31.98
C ILE A 365 23.64 8.40 -32.94
N GLN A 366 24.07 9.62 -33.30
CA GLN A 366 23.35 10.46 -34.25
C GLN A 366 23.22 9.80 -35.63
N LYS A 367 24.30 9.17 -36.13
CA LYS A 367 24.24 8.40 -37.39
C LYS A 367 23.26 7.24 -37.32
N ALA A 368 23.16 6.56 -36.18
CA ALA A 368 22.18 5.49 -35.98
C ALA A 368 20.75 6.03 -36.03
N VAL A 369 20.48 7.17 -35.39
CA VAL A 369 19.17 7.87 -35.49
C VAL A 369 18.84 8.20 -36.94
N ASP A 370 19.81 8.71 -37.70
CA ASP A 370 19.62 9.17 -39.08
C ASP A 370 19.64 8.03 -40.13
N SER A 371 19.78 6.76 -39.71
CA SER A 371 19.85 5.60 -40.60
C SER A 371 18.54 5.24 -41.32
N GLY A 372 17.42 5.88 -40.95
CA GLY A 372 16.08 5.60 -41.48
C GLY A 372 15.36 4.42 -40.82
N LYS A 373 15.97 3.80 -39.80
CA LYS A 373 15.41 2.70 -39.00
C LYS A 373 14.40 3.24 -37.96
N THR A 374 13.60 2.35 -37.37
CA THR A 374 12.51 2.75 -36.46
C THR A 374 12.83 2.50 -34.99
N THR A 375 13.74 1.56 -34.70
CA THR A 375 14.18 1.23 -33.35
C THR A 375 15.69 1.44 -33.21
N LEU A 376 16.09 2.41 -32.38
CA LEU A 376 17.46 2.58 -31.91
C LEU A 376 17.64 1.70 -30.67
N TYR A 377 18.58 0.76 -30.68
CA TYR A 377 18.91 -0.03 -29.50
C TYR A 377 20.36 0.17 -29.06
N PHE A 378 20.58 0.17 -27.76
CA PHE A 378 21.91 0.19 -27.16
C PHE A 378 22.22 -1.20 -26.59
N PRO A 379 23.18 -1.94 -27.17
CA PRO A 379 23.73 -3.12 -26.52
C PRO A 379 24.18 -2.85 -25.09
N ALA A 380 24.07 -3.84 -24.21
CA ALA A 380 24.46 -3.69 -22.81
C ALA A 380 25.91 -3.16 -22.66
N GLY A 381 26.09 -2.05 -21.95
CA GLY A 381 27.38 -1.38 -21.80
C GLY A 381 27.23 0.09 -21.41
N LEU A 382 28.35 0.76 -21.15
CA LEU A 382 28.43 2.20 -20.88
C LEU A 382 28.78 2.97 -22.17
N TYR A 383 27.96 3.96 -22.53
CA TYR A 383 28.20 4.85 -23.67
C TYR A 383 28.35 6.30 -23.19
N HIS A 384 29.27 7.05 -23.81
CA HIS A 384 29.54 8.43 -23.41
C HIS A 384 29.01 9.41 -24.45
N LEU A 385 28.41 10.51 -24.01
CA LEU A 385 27.83 11.53 -24.88
C LEU A 385 28.40 12.90 -24.55
N ASP A 386 29.15 13.49 -25.48
CA ASP A 386 29.70 14.85 -25.34
C ASP A 386 28.84 15.92 -26.04
N LYS A 387 27.88 15.50 -26.87
CA LYS A 387 26.98 16.37 -27.65
C LYS A 387 25.53 15.89 -27.60
N THR A 388 24.59 16.82 -27.76
CA THR A 388 23.16 16.52 -27.90
C THR A 388 22.88 15.60 -29.09
N VAL A 389 22.06 14.57 -28.85
CA VAL A 389 21.51 13.69 -29.88
C VAL A 389 20.07 14.11 -30.19
N MET A 390 19.81 14.37 -31.47
CA MET A 390 18.51 14.79 -31.99
C MET A 390 17.70 13.55 -32.35
N LEU A 391 16.72 13.18 -31.53
CA LEU A 391 15.81 12.05 -31.79
C LEU A 391 14.74 12.49 -32.80
N ARG A 392 14.94 12.13 -34.07
CA ARG A 392 14.15 12.61 -35.23
C ARG A 392 13.88 11.52 -36.26
N GLY A 393 13.22 11.88 -37.36
CA GLY A 393 13.04 11.01 -38.51
C GLY A 393 12.12 9.83 -38.20
N ASN A 394 12.56 8.61 -38.51
CA ASN A 394 11.76 7.39 -38.35
C ASN A 394 11.81 6.77 -36.96
N ILE A 395 12.69 7.26 -36.07
CA ILE A 395 12.84 6.69 -34.73
C ILE A 395 11.54 6.86 -33.94
N ARG A 396 10.98 5.72 -33.51
CA ARG A 396 9.80 5.63 -32.63
C ARG A 396 10.07 4.85 -31.35
N ARG A 397 11.14 4.07 -31.29
CA ARG A 397 11.64 3.44 -30.05
C ARG A 397 13.14 3.69 -29.89
N VAL A 398 13.54 4.05 -28.68
CA VAL A 398 14.91 4.05 -28.19
C VAL A 398 14.96 3.11 -26.99
N ILE A 399 15.71 2.02 -27.07
CA ILE A 399 15.74 0.98 -26.04
C ILE A 399 17.17 0.65 -25.61
N GLY A 400 17.42 0.70 -24.31
CA GLY A 400 18.61 0.09 -23.74
C GLY A 400 18.40 -1.41 -23.54
N CYS A 401 19.39 -2.22 -23.90
CA CYS A 401 19.48 -3.60 -23.38
C CYS A 401 20.09 -3.55 -21.98
N GLU A 402 19.46 -2.73 -21.12
CA GLU A 402 19.97 -2.28 -19.80
C GLU A 402 21.30 -1.50 -19.90
N ALA A 403 21.43 -0.68 -20.96
CA ALA A 403 22.60 0.15 -21.21
C ALA A 403 22.67 1.37 -20.26
N ILE A 404 23.91 1.79 -19.97
CA ILE A 404 24.23 2.97 -19.17
C ILE A 404 24.71 4.09 -20.10
N LEU A 405 24.24 5.30 -19.87
CA LEU A 405 24.64 6.51 -20.59
C LEU A 405 25.35 7.48 -19.64
N GLU A 406 26.44 8.08 -20.08
CA GLU A 406 27.15 9.11 -19.33
C GLU A 406 27.31 10.38 -20.17
N ALA A 407 26.78 11.51 -19.70
CA ALA A 407 27.10 12.80 -20.28
C ALA A 407 28.55 13.17 -19.96
N MET A 408 29.32 13.66 -20.93
CA MET A 408 30.71 14.13 -20.78
C MET A 408 30.76 15.65 -20.56
N ASN A 409 31.96 16.20 -20.39
CA ASN A 409 32.17 17.62 -20.05
C ASN A 409 31.59 18.62 -21.06
N GLY A 410 31.48 18.24 -22.33
CA GLY A 410 30.84 19.03 -23.38
C GLY A 410 29.35 19.29 -23.10
N LEU A 411 28.65 18.32 -22.51
CA LEU A 411 27.26 18.47 -22.05
C LEU A 411 27.17 18.94 -20.60
N ARG A 412 27.94 18.36 -19.66
CA ARG A 412 27.83 18.64 -18.21
C ARG A 412 27.88 20.12 -17.87
N ASN A 413 28.68 20.88 -18.60
CA ASN A 413 28.91 22.30 -18.35
C ASN A 413 27.97 23.22 -19.14
N ARG A 414 26.95 22.68 -19.81
CA ARG A 414 26.03 23.42 -20.67
C ARG A 414 24.59 23.21 -20.27
N ASP A 415 23.76 24.18 -20.64
CA ASP A 415 22.30 24.14 -20.47
C ASP A 415 21.63 23.49 -21.70
N GLU A 416 22.16 22.33 -22.09
CA GLU A 416 21.76 21.53 -23.25
C GLU A 416 21.19 20.18 -22.79
N ALA A 417 20.49 19.48 -23.70
CA ALA A 417 19.96 18.15 -23.41
C ALA A 417 20.83 17.03 -23.98
N VAL A 418 20.84 15.86 -23.32
CA VAL A 418 21.40 14.62 -23.88
C VAL A 418 20.56 14.21 -25.09
N PHE A 419 19.25 14.05 -24.89
CA PHE A 419 18.30 13.78 -25.96
C PHE A 419 17.37 14.97 -26.18
N ARG A 420 17.39 15.51 -27.39
CA ARG A 420 16.40 16.49 -27.85
C ARG A 420 15.40 15.82 -28.77
N ILE A 421 14.12 15.83 -28.40
CA ILE A 421 13.04 15.13 -29.10
C ILE A 421 12.43 16.06 -30.15
N GLU A 422 12.77 15.83 -31.41
CA GLU A 422 12.30 16.59 -32.56
C GLU A 422 11.06 15.93 -33.20
N ASP A 423 10.45 16.63 -34.16
CA ASP A 423 9.40 16.04 -34.99
C ASP A 423 9.94 14.80 -35.74
N GLY A 424 9.04 13.85 -35.98
CA GLY A 424 9.34 12.57 -36.61
C GLY A 424 8.11 12.00 -37.29
N THR A 425 8.29 10.89 -38.01
CA THR A 425 7.20 10.27 -38.79
C THR A 425 6.20 9.53 -37.91
N SER A 426 6.59 9.13 -36.70
CA SER A 426 5.71 8.52 -35.71
C SER A 426 5.17 9.57 -34.72
N PRO A 427 3.85 9.60 -34.43
CA PRO A 427 3.29 10.50 -33.43
C PRO A 427 3.72 10.16 -32.00
N VAL A 428 4.29 8.97 -31.77
CA VAL A 428 4.77 8.49 -30.46
C VAL A 428 6.27 8.22 -30.53
N LEU A 429 6.99 8.53 -29.45
CA LEU A 429 8.36 8.11 -29.18
C LEU A 429 8.42 7.41 -27.81
N VAL A 430 8.90 6.16 -27.79
CA VAL A 430 9.18 5.42 -26.56
C VAL A 430 10.68 5.42 -26.28
N VAL A 431 11.08 5.81 -25.07
CA VAL A 431 12.45 5.71 -24.54
C VAL A 431 12.41 4.78 -23.34
N GLU A 432 13.14 3.67 -23.37
CA GLU A 432 13.03 2.66 -22.32
C GLU A 432 14.34 1.97 -21.95
N ARG A 433 14.42 1.51 -20.70
CA ARG A 433 15.50 0.63 -20.18
C ARG A 433 16.90 1.23 -20.28
N LEU A 434 16.97 2.54 -20.08
CA LEU A 434 18.23 3.27 -20.01
C LEU A 434 18.52 3.69 -18.58
N GLN A 435 19.79 3.67 -18.22
CA GLN A 435 20.28 4.21 -16.97
C GLN A 435 21.25 5.35 -17.27
N GLY A 436 21.02 6.54 -16.70
CA GLY A 436 22.05 7.56 -16.60
C GLY A 436 23.13 7.13 -15.60
N ASN A 437 24.39 7.46 -15.85
CA ASN A 437 25.46 7.16 -14.90
C ASN A 437 25.24 7.96 -13.60
N PRO A 438 25.31 7.35 -12.40
CA PRO A 438 25.25 8.06 -11.12
C PRO A 438 26.38 9.06 -10.85
N TRP A 439 27.43 9.08 -11.69
CA TRP A 439 28.59 9.96 -11.52
C TRP A 439 28.60 11.09 -12.56
N GLY A 440 29.23 12.21 -12.20
CA GLY A 440 29.50 13.30 -13.15
C GLY A 440 28.30 14.21 -13.41
N GLY A 441 27.83 14.89 -12.35
CA GLY A 441 26.72 15.84 -12.45
C GLY A 441 27.04 17.10 -13.24
N GLY A 442 26.00 17.89 -13.53
CA GLY A 442 26.13 19.14 -14.26
C GLY A 442 24.80 19.85 -14.51
N ARG A 443 24.87 20.94 -15.28
CA ARG A 443 23.74 21.86 -15.56
C ARG A 443 22.87 21.44 -16.75
N PHE A 444 23.02 20.21 -17.22
CA PHE A 444 22.36 19.70 -18.42
C PHE A 444 21.01 19.05 -18.11
N PHE A 445 20.28 18.72 -19.18
CA PHE A 445 19.02 17.98 -19.14
C PHE A 445 19.19 16.59 -19.74
N TRP A 446 18.55 15.57 -19.17
CA TRP A 446 18.47 14.27 -19.86
C TRP A 446 17.57 14.36 -21.10
N PHE A 447 16.45 15.07 -20.98
CA PHE A 447 15.47 15.22 -22.07
C PHE A 447 15.04 16.66 -22.27
N GLU A 448 14.99 17.07 -23.53
CA GLU A 448 14.30 18.27 -23.98
C GLU A 448 13.28 17.91 -25.05
N GLN A 449 12.00 18.05 -24.74
CA GLN A 449 10.94 17.85 -25.73
C GLN A 449 10.73 19.11 -26.58
N ALA A 450 11.10 19.02 -27.85
CA ALA A 450 10.99 20.09 -28.84
C ALA A 450 9.92 19.84 -29.91
N SER A 451 9.08 18.82 -29.70
CA SER A 451 7.99 18.42 -30.60
C SER A 451 6.73 18.08 -29.81
N ARG A 452 5.60 17.97 -30.51
CA ARG A 452 4.31 17.58 -29.92
C ARG A 452 4.04 16.07 -29.98
N ARG A 453 5.04 15.26 -30.34
CA ARG A 453 4.96 13.81 -30.27
C ARG A 453 4.62 13.39 -28.84
N ASP A 454 3.82 12.35 -28.67
CA ASP A 454 3.69 11.74 -27.36
C ASP A 454 5.04 11.13 -26.98
N LEU A 455 5.54 11.47 -25.80
CA LEU A 455 6.79 10.94 -25.26
C LEU A 455 6.48 9.95 -24.14
N VAL A 456 6.94 8.72 -24.28
CA VAL A 456 6.88 7.71 -23.23
C VAL A 456 8.29 7.44 -22.73
N ILE A 457 8.54 7.59 -21.43
CA ILE A 457 9.77 7.20 -20.77
C ILE A 457 9.45 6.09 -19.78
N ARG A 458 10.10 4.94 -19.87
CA ARG A 458 9.82 3.82 -18.95
C ARG A 458 11.04 3.00 -18.54
N HIS A 459 10.96 2.34 -17.38
CA HIS A 459 11.98 1.42 -16.85
C HIS A 459 13.39 2.04 -16.80
N SER A 460 13.45 3.33 -16.46
CA SER A 460 14.66 4.13 -16.64
C SER A 460 14.98 4.97 -15.40
N THR A 461 16.27 5.12 -15.14
CA THR A 461 16.77 5.93 -14.03
C THR A 461 17.74 6.95 -14.54
N PHE A 462 17.58 8.22 -14.15
CA PHE A 462 18.45 9.30 -14.59
C PHE A 462 19.05 10.05 -13.40
N TYR A 463 20.37 10.02 -13.26
CA TYR A 463 21.06 10.59 -12.12
C TYR A 463 21.69 11.96 -12.45
N VAL A 464 21.97 12.72 -11.38
CA VAL A 464 22.92 13.84 -11.31
C VAL A 464 22.74 14.98 -12.33
N ALA A 465 21.51 15.21 -12.82
CA ALA A 465 21.22 16.31 -13.74
C ALA A 465 19.75 16.77 -13.61
N HIS A 466 19.38 17.82 -14.35
CA HIS A 466 17.97 18.09 -14.60
C HIS A 466 17.38 16.97 -15.46
N SER A 467 16.18 16.49 -15.13
CA SER A 467 15.64 15.32 -15.81
C SER A 467 14.97 15.70 -17.13
N TYR A 468 14.13 16.74 -17.12
CA TYR A 468 13.25 17.02 -18.26
C TYR A 468 12.87 18.50 -18.35
N ARG A 469 12.79 18.98 -19.60
CA ARG A 469 12.10 20.22 -19.98
C ARG A 469 11.39 20.09 -21.33
N ASN A 470 10.48 21.01 -21.62
CA ASN A 470 9.89 21.18 -22.94
C ASN A 470 10.07 22.60 -23.46
N THR A 471 10.25 22.73 -24.78
CA THR A 471 10.34 24.01 -25.50
C THR A 471 9.09 24.32 -26.32
N VAL A 472 8.20 23.35 -26.48
CA VAL A 472 6.89 23.50 -27.12
C VAL A 472 5.77 23.20 -26.13
N THR A 473 4.70 23.98 -26.16
CA THR A 473 3.49 23.72 -25.37
C THR A 473 2.57 22.71 -26.07
N GLY A 474 1.79 21.97 -25.29
CA GLY A 474 1.02 20.82 -25.75
C GLY A 474 1.87 19.55 -25.91
N GLY A 475 1.25 18.47 -26.36
CA GLY A 475 1.85 17.14 -26.36
C GLY A 475 1.73 16.44 -25.00
N ARG A 476 1.76 15.11 -25.01
CA ARG A 476 1.60 14.29 -23.80
C ARG A 476 2.92 13.62 -23.42
N VAL A 477 3.17 13.53 -22.11
CA VAL A 477 4.32 12.83 -21.54
C VAL A 477 3.81 11.70 -20.65
N PHE A 478 4.36 10.51 -20.82
CA PHE A 478 4.03 9.33 -20.03
C PHE A 478 5.29 8.81 -19.34
N LEU A 479 5.23 8.65 -18.02
CA LEU A 479 6.33 8.13 -17.20
C LEU A 479 5.88 6.83 -16.52
N GLU A 480 6.60 5.73 -16.72
CA GLU A 480 6.28 4.45 -16.07
C GLU A 480 7.52 3.80 -15.48
N ASP A 481 7.57 3.59 -14.18
CA ASP A 481 8.74 3.00 -13.51
C ASP A 481 10.01 3.83 -13.79
N VAL A 482 9.92 5.12 -13.43
CA VAL A 482 10.95 6.12 -13.70
C VAL A 482 11.48 6.68 -12.39
N SER A 483 12.80 6.81 -12.29
CA SER A 483 13.42 7.46 -11.15
C SER A 483 14.49 8.46 -11.55
N ASN A 484 14.73 9.42 -10.65
CA ASN A 484 15.86 10.31 -10.76
C ASN A 484 16.38 10.72 -9.38
N GLN A 485 17.67 11.04 -9.32
CA GLN A 485 18.33 11.45 -8.09
C GLN A 485 19.46 12.41 -8.42
N THR A 486 19.42 13.63 -7.85
CA THR A 486 20.54 14.58 -7.89
C THR A 486 20.76 15.23 -6.52
N PRO A 487 22.03 15.36 -6.07
CA PRO A 487 22.36 16.10 -4.85
C PRO A 487 22.20 17.62 -5.01
N GLU A 488 22.03 18.11 -6.25
CA GLU A 488 21.81 19.51 -6.58
C GLU A 488 20.33 19.78 -6.92
N SER A 489 19.98 21.03 -7.22
CA SER A 489 18.63 21.37 -7.68
C SER A 489 18.36 20.75 -9.05
N GLY A 490 17.72 19.59 -9.09
CA GLY A 490 17.20 18.98 -10.31
C GLY A 490 15.68 19.06 -10.31
N PHE A 491 15.08 19.33 -11.46
CA PHE A 491 13.62 19.40 -11.56
C PHE A 491 13.13 18.76 -12.84
N TRP A 492 11.89 18.29 -12.79
CA TRP A 492 11.07 18.02 -13.94
C TRP A 492 10.19 19.23 -14.19
N ARG A 493 10.39 19.89 -15.32
CA ARG A 493 9.61 21.09 -15.67
C ARG A 493 8.73 20.83 -16.88
N PHE A 494 7.44 21.00 -16.67
CA PHE A 494 6.42 20.91 -17.70
C PHE A 494 5.75 22.26 -17.84
N ASN A 495 5.81 22.82 -19.05
CA ASN A 495 5.16 24.08 -19.39
C ASN A 495 4.01 23.80 -20.39
N GLY A 496 2.76 23.84 -19.93
CA GLY A 496 1.57 23.65 -20.77
C GLY A 496 1.46 22.27 -21.44
N GLN A 497 1.98 21.21 -20.80
CA GLN A 497 1.86 19.83 -21.28
C GLN A 497 0.85 19.03 -20.44
N THR A 498 0.43 17.88 -20.96
CA THR A 498 -0.33 16.88 -20.21
C THR A 498 0.58 15.71 -19.85
N VAL A 499 0.67 15.37 -18.56
CA VAL A 499 1.62 14.40 -18.04
C VAL A 499 0.88 13.30 -17.27
N TYR A 500 1.23 12.05 -17.55
CA TYR A 500 0.72 10.86 -16.87
C TYR A 500 1.89 10.08 -16.30
N ALA A 501 1.93 9.86 -14.99
CA ALA A 501 3.01 9.14 -14.33
C ALA A 501 2.50 7.97 -13.48
N ARG A 502 3.19 6.83 -13.53
CA ARG A 502 2.93 5.63 -12.74
C ARG A 502 4.24 5.13 -12.14
N GLN A 503 4.30 5.02 -10.82
CA GLN A 503 5.55 4.77 -10.08
C GLN A 503 6.65 5.75 -10.49
N TRP A 504 6.65 6.90 -9.83
CA TRP A 504 7.62 7.94 -10.13
C TRP A 504 8.41 8.31 -8.89
N ASN A 505 9.72 8.07 -8.93
CA ASN A 505 10.60 8.36 -7.81
C ASN A 505 11.52 9.57 -8.08
N VAL A 506 11.32 10.67 -7.37
CA VAL A 506 12.06 11.93 -7.60
C VAL A 506 12.86 12.37 -6.36
N GLU A 507 14.15 12.05 -6.32
CA GLU A 507 15.01 12.26 -5.14
C GLU A 507 15.98 13.45 -5.29
N ASN A 508 15.45 14.59 -5.73
CA ASN A 508 16.23 15.83 -5.87
C ASN A 508 16.10 16.73 -4.63
N VAL A 509 16.99 17.73 -4.48
CA VAL A 509 16.75 18.83 -3.52
C VAL A 509 16.07 20.01 -4.21
N GLY A 510 15.35 20.83 -3.44
CA GLY A 510 14.61 21.98 -3.97
C GLY A 510 13.26 21.57 -4.58
N THR A 511 12.70 22.41 -5.46
CA THR A 511 11.42 22.09 -6.11
C THR A 511 11.64 20.95 -7.12
N LYS A 512 10.96 19.82 -6.91
CA LYS A 512 11.20 18.59 -7.66
C LYS A 512 10.44 18.54 -8.98
N ILE A 513 9.17 18.91 -8.95
CA ILE A 513 8.28 18.89 -10.11
C ILE A 513 7.61 20.25 -10.22
N VAL A 514 7.66 20.84 -11.42
CA VAL A 514 6.96 22.08 -11.75
C VAL A 514 5.97 21.79 -12.86
N ASN A 515 4.68 21.94 -12.56
CA ASN A 515 3.59 21.94 -13.53
C ASN A 515 3.09 23.38 -13.73
N ASP A 516 3.49 24.01 -14.84
CA ASP A 516 3.14 25.39 -15.17
C ASP A 516 2.19 25.44 -16.37
N GLY A 517 0.92 25.77 -16.12
CA GLY A 517 -0.13 25.86 -17.13
C GLY A 517 -0.61 24.51 -17.70
N GLY A 518 -0.08 23.38 -17.21
CA GLY A 518 -0.35 22.04 -17.71
C GLY A 518 -1.32 21.22 -16.87
N THR A 519 -1.45 19.94 -17.24
CA THR A 519 -2.21 18.92 -16.52
C THR A 519 -1.25 17.82 -16.09
N LEU A 520 -1.18 17.53 -14.78
CA LEU A 520 -0.31 16.50 -14.22
C LEU A 520 -1.16 15.47 -13.48
N TRP A 521 -1.10 14.21 -13.90
CA TRP A 521 -1.74 13.08 -13.23
C TRP A 521 -0.69 12.05 -12.81
N VAL A 522 -0.65 11.68 -11.53
CA VAL A 522 0.35 10.78 -10.97
C VAL A 522 -0.32 9.71 -10.13
N LEU A 523 -0.01 8.44 -10.39
CA LEU A 523 -0.33 7.29 -9.55
C LEU A 523 0.95 6.73 -8.93
N GLY A 524 1.04 6.76 -7.61
CA GLY A 524 2.20 6.26 -6.88
C GLY A 524 3.46 7.11 -7.07
N TYR A 525 3.61 8.11 -6.21
CA TYR A 525 4.81 8.95 -6.14
C TYR A 525 5.72 8.53 -4.99
N LYS A 526 7.03 8.48 -5.22
CA LYS A 526 8.01 8.34 -4.14
C LYS A 526 9.02 9.46 -4.19
N THR A 527 9.45 9.93 -3.03
CA THR A 527 10.46 10.99 -2.93
C THR A 527 11.14 10.97 -1.57
N GLU A 528 12.31 11.60 -1.50
CA GLU A 528 13.09 11.83 -0.27
C GLU A 528 13.72 13.23 -0.30
N ARG A 529 14.53 13.61 0.70
CA ARG A 529 15.29 14.90 0.76
C ARG A 529 14.38 16.14 0.91
N SER A 530 14.97 17.33 1.02
CA SER A 530 14.27 18.61 1.23
C SER A 530 13.74 19.25 -0.06
N GLY A 531 12.79 20.17 0.11
CA GLY A 531 12.20 20.97 -0.96
C GLY A 531 10.76 20.59 -1.32
N THR A 532 10.11 21.46 -2.09
CA THR A 532 8.72 21.28 -2.54
C THR A 532 8.59 20.11 -3.51
N LEU A 533 7.66 19.21 -3.22
CA LEU A 533 7.45 18.00 -4.00
C LEU A 533 6.85 18.29 -5.37
N ILE A 534 5.75 19.04 -5.38
CA ILE A 534 5.11 19.51 -6.61
C ILE A 534 4.72 20.96 -6.41
N GLU A 535 5.13 21.78 -7.36
CA GLU A 535 4.63 23.12 -7.55
C GLU A 535 3.69 23.17 -8.75
N THR A 536 2.46 23.62 -8.53
CA THR A 536 1.45 23.80 -9.58
C THR A 536 1.11 25.27 -9.75
N ARG A 537 1.23 25.78 -10.99
CA ARG A 537 0.96 27.18 -11.35
C ARG A 537 0.02 27.22 -12.55
N ASN A 538 -1.05 28.00 -12.49
CA ASN A 538 -2.05 28.17 -13.55
C ASN A 538 -2.57 26.86 -14.21
N GLY A 539 -2.48 25.73 -13.53
CA GLY A 539 -2.65 24.38 -14.09
C GLY A 539 -3.51 23.48 -13.22
N SER A 540 -3.45 22.18 -13.49
CA SER A 540 -4.17 21.17 -12.71
C SER A 540 -3.26 19.99 -12.36
N THR A 541 -3.21 19.59 -11.09
CA THR A 541 -2.41 18.44 -10.62
C THR A 541 -3.26 17.49 -9.78
N GLU A 542 -3.27 16.22 -10.15
CA GLU A 542 -3.84 15.14 -9.37
C GLU A 542 -2.77 14.10 -9.01
N LEU A 543 -2.45 13.98 -7.72
CA LEU A 543 -1.52 12.99 -7.17
C LEU A 543 -2.30 11.96 -6.35
N LEU A 544 -2.20 10.69 -6.74
CA LEU A 544 -2.97 9.57 -6.21
C LEU A 544 -2.04 8.51 -5.65
N GLY A 545 -1.84 8.59 -4.34
CA GLY A 545 -1.04 7.65 -3.58
C GLY A 545 0.46 7.84 -3.74
N GLY A 546 1.20 7.14 -2.89
CA GLY A 546 2.65 7.27 -2.80
C GLY A 546 3.13 7.54 -1.39
N LEU A 547 4.43 7.79 -1.28
CA LEU A 547 5.11 8.06 -0.03
C LEU A 547 6.17 9.16 -0.18
N CYS A 548 6.13 10.15 0.70
CA CYS A 548 7.25 11.05 0.96
C CYS A 548 8.06 10.55 2.16
N TYR A 549 9.35 10.31 1.96
CA TYR A 549 10.25 9.89 3.01
C TYR A 549 11.11 11.06 3.53
N SER A 550 10.76 11.57 4.70
CA SER A 550 11.30 12.83 5.23
C SER A 550 12.52 12.60 6.13
N LEU A 551 13.68 12.30 5.52
CA LEU A 551 14.97 12.10 6.22
C LEU A 551 15.91 13.31 6.20
N HIS A 552 16.84 13.34 7.17
CA HIS A 552 18.11 14.11 7.32
C HIS A 552 18.07 15.64 7.25
N TYR A 553 17.16 16.23 6.47
CA TYR A 553 17.17 17.65 6.12
C TYR A 553 15.97 18.38 6.71
N GLU A 554 16.17 19.64 7.09
CA GLU A 554 15.08 20.57 7.40
C GLU A 554 14.11 20.69 6.22
N LYS A 555 12.82 20.83 6.54
CA LYS A 555 11.73 20.97 5.58
C LYS A 555 11.13 22.37 5.72
N ASN A 556 11.90 23.35 5.28
CA ASN A 556 11.56 24.77 5.40
C ASN A 556 10.58 25.22 4.31
N GLU A 557 10.59 24.55 3.16
CA GLU A 557 9.63 24.75 2.08
C GLU A 557 8.33 23.97 2.33
N PRO A 558 7.18 24.44 1.81
CA PRO A 558 5.95 23.65 1.84
C PRO A 558 6.10 22.36 1.04
N MET A 559 5.49 21.27 1.51
CA MET A 559 5.48 19.97 0.80
C MET A 559 4.86 20.13 -0.59
N PHE A 560 3.75 20.85 -0.70
CA PHE A 560 3.13 21.23 -1.98
C PHE A 560 2.90 22.73 -2.06
N ALA A 561 3.23 23.31 -3.21
CA ALA A 561 2.98 24.72 -3.51
C ALA A 561 1.93 24.83 -4.63
N ASN A 562 0.87 25.59 -4.37
CA ASN A 562 -0.25 25.75 -5.30
C ASN A 562 -0.49 27.23 -5.57
N THR A 563 -0.42 27.68 -6.83
CA THR A 563 -0.68 29.08 -7.21
C THR A 563 -1.72 29.15 -8.32
N ASP A 564 -2.88 29.76 -8.03
CA ASP A 564 -4.01 29.97 -8.96
C ASP A 564 -4.31 28.74 -9.85
N SER A 565 -4.34 27.57 -9.21
CA SER A 565 -4.43 26.25 -9.85
C SER A 565 -5.42 25.34 -9.13
N ASP A 566 -5.76 24.23 -9.78
CA ASP A 566 -6.62 23.21 -9.20
C ASP A 566 -5.81 21.97 -8.82
N VAL A 567 -5.89 21.51 -7.58
CA VAL A 567 -5.11 20.35 -7.11
C VAL A 567 -5.95 19.33 -6.34
N SER A 568 -5.62 18.06 -6.51
CA SER A 568 -6.04 16.93 -5.66
C SER A 568 -4.86 16.08 -5.26
N ILE A 569 -4.71 15.80 -3.97
CA ILE A 569 -3.53 15.09 -3.46
C ILE A 569 -3.97 14.02 -2.46
N ALA A 570 -3.55 12.78 -2.69
CA ALA A 570 -3.57 11.69 -1.74
C ALA A 570 -2.14 11.14 -1.57
N ILE A 571 -1.55 11.21 -0.38
CA ILE A 571 -0.16 10.76 -0.13
C ILE A 571 0.09 10.51 1.37
N GLY A 572 1.01 9.60 1.69
CA GLY A 572 1.55 9.43 3.04
C GLY A 572 2.94 10.05 3.20
N GLU A 573 3.25 10.57 4.39
CA GLU A 573 4.60 10.87 4.84
C GLU A 573 5.07 9.78 5.81
N SER A 574 6.35 9.44 5.77
CA SER A 574 7.03 8.65 6.81
C SER A 574 8.22 9.42 7.34
N VAL A 575 8.36 9.46 8.68
CA VAL A 575 9.43 10.11 9.42
C VAL A 575 9.91 9.13 10.50
N TYR A 576 11.22 8.98 10.67
CA TYR A 576 11.81 8.19 11.77
C TYR A 576 12.68 9.07 12.67
N ASP A 577 13.23 8.54 13.77
CA ASP A 577 13.81 9.27 14.93
C ASP A 577 14.82 10.41 14.62
N TRP A 578 15.33 10.49 13.40
CA TRP A 578 16.31 11.48 12.92
C TRP A 578 15.78 12.33 11.75
N GLY A 579 14.58 12.05 11.26
CA GLY A 579 13.88 12.77 10.21
C GLY A 579 13.12 13.99 10.73
N LYS A 580 12.95 14.99 9.86
CA LYS A 580 12.19 16.20 10.16
C LYS A 580 10.96 16.25 9.26
N PRO A 581 9.74 16.21 9.83
CA PRO A 581 8.50 16.27 9.06
C PRO A 581 8.35 17.62 8.38
N PHE A 582 7.54 17.68 7.33
CA PHE A 582 7.10 18.97 6.80
C PHE A 582 6.20 19.70 7.82
N GLY A 583 6.53 20.95 8.13
CA GLY A 583 5.69 21.81 8.97
C GLY A 583 4.45 22.32 8.22
N VAL A 584 4.66 22.77 6.97
CA VAL A 584 3.62 23.20 6.03
C VAL A 584 3.45 22.12 4.98
N LEU A 585 2.28 21.48 4.95
CA LEU A 585 1.93 20.43 4.00
C LEU A 585 1.48 21.03 2.66
N VAL A 586 0.66 22.08 2.69
CA VAL A 586 0.24 22.77 1.48
C VAL A 586 0.28 24.27 1.71
N ALA A 587 0.93 25.01 0.81
CA ALA A 587 0.86 26.46 0.74
C ALA A 587 0.13 26.87 -0.54
N GLU A 588 -0.99 27.58 -0.38
CA GLU A 588 -1.83 28.03 -1.48
C GLU A 588 -1.78 29.54 -1.63
N LYS A 589 -1.46 30.02 -2.83
CA LYS A 589 -1.61 31.41 -3.24
C LYS A 589 -2.80 31.52 -4.18
N ALA A 590 -3.84 32.19 -3.72
CA ALA A 590 -5.08 32.38 -4.46
C ALA A 590 -5.58 33.81 -4.28
N ARG A 591 -5.85 34.51 -5.39
CA ARG A 591 -6.43 35.87 -5.37
C ARG A 591 -5.64 36.85 -4.49
N GLY A 592 -4.31 36.77 -4.52
CA GLY A 592 -3.41 37.63 -3.74
C GLY A 592 -3.35 37.33 -2.23
N LYS A 593 -4.00 36.26 -1.75
CA LYS A 593 -3.92 35.77 -0.37
C LYS A 593 -3.15 34.45 -0.31
N THR A 594 -2.50 34.20 0.82
CA THR A 594 -1.81 32.94 1.10
C THR A 594 -2.56 32.18 2.20
N TYR A 595 -2.75 30.87 2.00
CA TYR A 595 -3.39 29.94 2.93
C TYR A 595 -2.46 28.74 3.14
N GLU A 596 -2.45 28.17 4.35
CA GLU A 596 -1.56 27.06 4.67
C GLU A 596 -2.31 25.92 5.37
N LEU A 597 -2.01 24.68 4.95
CA LEU A 597 -2.34 23.46 5.69
C LEU A 597 -1.07 22.99 6.39
N THR A 598 -1.13 22.82 7.70
CA THR A 598 0.02 22.45 8.55
C THR A 598 -0.12 21.04 9.11
N LYS A 599 1.01 20.44 9.54
CA LYS A 599 1.12 19.05 10.02
C LYS A 599 -0.01 18.59 10.95
N GLY A 600 -0.39 19.44 11.92
CA GLY A 600 -1.41 19.11 12.95
C GLY A 600 -2.86 19.17 12.46
N GLN A 601 -3.11 19.61 11.22
CA GLN A 601 -4.44 19.70 10.62
C GLN A 601 -4.76 18.52 9.70
N ALA A 602 -3.80 17.62 9.49
CA ALA A 602 -3.95 16.40 8.72
C ALA A 602 -3.79 15.16 9.63
N PRO A 603 -4.38 14.00 9.27
CA PRO A 603 -4.13 12.75 9.98
C PRO A 603 -2.64 12.46 10.14
N ALA A 604 -2.24 12.00 11.32
CA ALA A 604 -0.87 11.55 11.56
C ALA A 604 -0.62 10.21 10.86
N ARG A 605 0.62 10.02 10.39
CA ARG A 605 1.08 8.74 9.85
C ARG A 605 2.59 8.62 10.06
N VAL A 606 3.05 7.57 10.75
CA VAL A 606 4.49 7.24 10.92
C VAL A 606 5.32 8.47 11.28
N MET A 607 4.99 9.11 12.41
CA MET A 607 5.55 10.38 12.91
C MET A 607 5.43 11.61 11.98
N GLY A 608 4.98 11.46 10.74
CA GLY A 608 4.64 12.51 9.78
C GLY A 608 3.12 12.72 9.65
N SER A 609 2.70 13.24 8.49
CA SER A 609 1.30 13.43 8.13
C SER A 609 0.85 12.53 6.97
N ALA A 610 -0.45 12.36 6.81
CA ALA A 610 -1.05 11.81 5.61
C ALA A 610 -2.14 12.74 5.08
N LEU A 611 -2.24 12.84 3.76
CA LEU A 611 -3.35 13.48 3.07
C LEU A 611 -4.17 12.35 2.44
N PRO A 612 -5.29 11.89 3.04
CA PRO A 612 -6.16 10.89 2.40
C PRO A 612 -6.85 11.47 1.16
N LEU A 613 -7.22 12.75 1.25
CA LEU A 613 -7.63 13.58 0.13
C LEU A 613 -7.47 15.05 0.54
N TYR A 614 -6.61 15.77 -0.14
CA TYR A 614 -6.58 17.23 -0.16
C TYR A 614 -7.17 17.73 -1.48
N ARG A 615 -7.98 18.79 -1.45
CA ARG A 615 -8.56 19.41 -2.64
C ARG A 615 -8.52 20.93 -2.55
N SER A 616 -8.18 21.57 -3.68
CA SER A 616 -8.29 23.02 -3.83
C SER A 616 -8.54 23.46 -5.26
N SER A 617 -9.44 24.42 -5.47
CA SER A 617 -9.78 24.97 -6.79
C SER A 617 -9.64 26.49 -6.83
N ASN A 618 -8.53 26.98 -7.38
CA ASN A 618 -8.17 28.40 -7.36
C ASN A 618 -8.01 29.02 -8.75
N ARG A 619 -8.19 28.26 -9.83
CA ARG A 619 -8.00 28.78 -11.19
C ARG A 619 -9.01 29.88 -11.50
N GLN A 620 -8.55 31.01 -12.02
CA GLN A 620 -9.44 32.03 -12.59
C GLN A 620 -9.98 31.55 -13.94
N VAL A 621 -11.08 30.81 -13.91
CA VAL A 621 -11.90 30.62 -15.11
C VAL A 621 -12.72 31.91 -15.28
N PRO A 622 -12.70 32.59 -16.44
CA PRO A 622 -13.65 33.67 -16.72
C PRO A 622 -15.05 33.15 -16.44
N ALA A 623 -15.85 33.88 -15.65
CA ALA A 623 -17.23 33.49 -15.42
C ALA A 623 -17.91 33.36 -16.79
N ALA A 624 -18.21 32.13 -17.21
CA ALA A 624 -18.90 31.90 -18.47
C ALA A 624 -20.28 32.58 -18.37
N SER A 625 -20.57 33.50 -19.27
CA SER A 625 -21.85 34.22 -19.28
C SER A 625 -22.98 33.27 -19.70
N GLY A 626 -24.06 33.24 -18.91
CA GLY A 626 -25.29 32.47 -19.18
C GLY A 626 -25.58 31.37 -18.17
N THR A 627 -26.83 30.91 -18.12
CA THR A 627 -27.31 29.80 -17.26
C THR A 627 -27.65 28.58 -18.10
N LEU A 628 -27.45 27.37 -17.57
CA LEU A 628 -27.93 26.14 -18.21
C LEU A 628 -29.47 26.03 -18.10
N PRO A 629 -30.14 25.28 -19.00
CA PRO A 629 -31.53 24.87 -18.79
C PRO A 629 -31.67 24.08 -17.49
N ALA A 630 -32.80 24.21 -16.78
CA ALA A 630 -33.06 23.39 -15.60
C ALA A 630 -33.29 21.91 -16.00
N PRO A 631 -32.85 20.93 -15.19
CA PRO A 631 -33.31 19.56 -15.33
C PRO A 631 -34.83 19.47 -15.36
N THR A 632 -35.40 18.57 -16.16
CA THR A 632 -36.85 18.41 -16.28
C THR A 632 -37.30 17.03 -15.78
N GLY A 633 -38.58 16.86 -15.49
CA GLY A 633 -39.12 15.56 -15.07
C GLY A 633 -38.51 15.01 -13.78
N LEU A 634 -38.06 15.89 -12.86
CA LEU A 634 -37.54 15.49 -11.56
C LEU A 634 -38.64 14.80 -10.74
N LYS A 635 -38.37 13.58 -10.29
CA LYS A 635 -39.26 12.74 -9.48
C LYS A 635 -38.53 12.28 -8.23
N ALA A 636 -39.26 12.16 -7.13
CA ALA A 636 -38.82 11.52 -5.90
C ALA A 636 -39.76 10.36 -5.55
N VAL A 637 -39.21 9.17 -5.33
CA VAL A 637 -39.97 7.95 -5.03
C VAL A 637 -39.37 7.30 -3.79
N ALA A 638 -40.16 7.09 -2.74
CA ALA A 638 -39.71 6.34 -1.58
C ALA A 638 -39.43 4.88 -1.93
N LEU A 639 -38.24 4.41 -1.59
CA LEU A 639 -37.86 3.01 -1.76
C LEU A 639 -38.09 2.22 -0.47
N SER A 640 -37.92 2.88 0.67
CA SER A 640 -37.99 2.27 1.99
C SER A 640 -38.31 3.34 3.05
N PRO A 641 -38.40 2.96 4.34
CA PRO A 641 -38.50 3.93 5.42
C PRO A 641 -37.28 4.84 5.59
N SER A 642 -36.16 4.59 4.92
CA SER A 642 -34.94 5.40 5.06
C SER A 642 -34.31 5.83 3.73
N GLU A 643 -34.98 5.61 2.60
CA GLU A 643 -34.43 5.89 1.28
C GLU A 643 -35.45 6.49 0.31
N ILE A 644 -35.01 7.48 -0.46
CA ILE A 644 -35.77 8.11 -1.55
C ILE A 644 -34.93 8.08 -2.82
N ALA A 645 -35.46 7.53 -3.91
CA ALA A 645 -34.87 7.60 -5.24
C ALA A 645 -35.30 8.88 -5.96
N LEU A 646 -34.33 9.64 -6.44
CA LEU A 646 -34.50 10.73 -7.37
C LEU A 646 -34.16 10.31 -8.80
N SER A 647 -34.94 10.78 -9.76
CA SER A 647 -34.64 10.67 -11.18
C SER A 647 -35.10 11.91 -11.92
N TRP A 648 -34.38 12.33 -12.95
CA TRP A 648 -34.73 13.47 -13.79
C TRP A 648 -34.28 13.23 -15.23
N THR A 649 -34.64 14.16 -16.11
CA THR A 649 -34.15 14.25 -17.48
C THR A 649 -33.04 15.31 -17.51
N ALA A 650 -31.95 15.00 -18.20
CA ALA A 650 -30.80 15.89 -18.33
C ALA A 650 -31.21 17.27 -18.86
N ALA A 651 -30.52 18.31 -18.39
CA ALA A 651 -30.75 19.70 -18.79
C ALA A 651 -30.44 19.92 -20.28
N ASP A 652 -29.28 19.43 -20.73
CA ASP A 652 -28.81 19.32 -22.11
C ASP A 652 -27.57 18.40 -22.15
N SER A 653 -26.87 18.33 -23.28
CA SER A 653 -25.64 17.53 -23.45
C SER A 653 -24.37 18.17 -22.89
N SER A 654 -24.43 19.41 -22.38
CA SER A 654 -23.28 20.14 -21.83
C SER A 654 -23.15 19.99 -20.32
N ALA A 655 -24.21 19.55 -19.62
CA ALA A 655 -24.16 19.23 -18.21
C ALA A 655 -23.21 18.05 -17.94
N VAL A 656 -22.20 18.27 -17.11
CA VAL A 656 -21.21 17.25 -16.69
C VAL A 656 -21.55 16.64 -15.34
N ASP A 657 -22.29 17.37 -14.49
CA ASP A 657 -22.85 16.86 -13.25
C ASP A 657 -24.11 17.63 -12.81
N TYR A 658 -24.73 17.14 -11.74
CA TYR A 658 -25.91 17.71 -11.10
C TYR A 658 -25.69 17.82 -9.60
N VAL A 659 -25.89 19.01 -9.05
CA VAL A 659 -25.94 19.25 -7.60
C VAL A 659 -27.33 18.94 -7.09
N VAL A 660 -27.44 17.97 -6.21
CA VAL A 660 -28.65 17.59 -5.51
C VAL A 660 -28.60 18.16 -4.10
N SER A 661 -29.58 18.98 -3.76
CA SER A 661 -29.78 19.53 -2.42
C SER A 661 -31.04 18.98 -1.79
N ARG A 662 -31.02 18.73 -0.47
CA ARG A 662 -32.16 18.36 0.36
C ARG A 662 -32.34 19.42 1.43
N GLN A 663 -33.54 19.99 1.55
CA GLN A 663 -33.85 21.06 2.51
C GLN A 663 -32.85 22.24 2.42
N GLY A 664 -32.45 22.59 1.20
CA GLY A 664 -31.47 23.65 0.92
C GLY A 664 -30.00 23.28 1.19
N GLN A 665 -29.71 22.09 1.69
CA GLN A 665 -28.34 21.59 1.92
C GLN A 665 -27.91 20.65 0.80
N ILE A 666 -26.70 20.78 0.27
CA ILE A 666 -26.20 19.87 -0.77
C ILE A 666 -25.99 18.47 -0.16
N VAL A 667 -26.66 17.46 -0.73
CA VAL A 667 -26.61 16.05 -0.29
C VAL A 667 -25.97 15.13 -1.33
N GLY A 668 -25.82 15.59 -2.57
CA GLY A 668 -25.16 14.83 -3.63
C GLY A 668 -24.69 15.71 -4.76
N ILE A 669 -23.64 15.26 -5.46
CA ILE A 669 -23.29 15.71 -6.80
C ILE A 669 -23.15 14.45 -7.64
N VAL A 670 -23.90 14.32 -8.72
CA VAL A 670 -23.96 13.10 -9.55
C VAL A 670 -23.80 13.42 -11.02
N ALA A 671 -23.15 12.54 -11.79
CA ALA A 671 -23.05 12.69 -13.24
C ALA A 671 -24.31 12.17 -13.95
N ASP A 672 -24.89 11.09 -13.44
CA ASP A 672 -26.12 10.50 -13.99
C ASP A 672 -27.34 11.29 -13.52
N PRO A 673 -28.42 11.36 -14.33
CA PRO A 673 -29.63 12.08 -13.97
C PRO A 673 -30.53 11.29 -13.00
N ALA A 674 -29.90 10.66 -12.00
CA ALA A 674 -30.53 9.88 -10.95
C ALA A 674 -29.65 9.89 -9.69
N TRP A 675 -30.29 9.80 -8.53
CA TRP A 675 -29.61 9.70 -7.24
C TRP A 675 -30.49 8.98 -6.23
N VAL A 676 -29.92 8.29 -5.25
CA VAL A 676 -30.69 7.69 -4.15
C VAL A 676 -30.22 8.30 -2.85
N ASP A 677 -31.11 9.05 -2.20
CA ASP A 677 -30.91 9.55 -0.87
C ASP A 677 -31.12 8.43 0.15
N ARG A 678 -30.24 8.34 1.14
CA ARG A 678 -30.24 7.27 2.14
C ARG A 678 -30.04 7.82 3.54
N GLY A 679 -30.41 7.03 4.54
CA GLY A 679 -30.25 7.40 5.95
C GLY A 679 -31.28 8.44 6.41
N LEU A 680 -32.42 8.51 5.73
CA LEU A 680 -33.54 9.38 6.09
C LEU A 680 -34.32 8.80 7.26
N SER A 681 -34.98 9.67 8.00
CA SER A 681 -35.99 9.24 8.98
C SER A 681 -37.24 8.75 8.25
N GLU A 682 -37.92 7.76 8.83
CA GLU A 682 -39.18 7.28 8.26
C GLU A 682 -40.30 8.31 8.33
N SER A 683 -41.29 8.16 7.45
CA SER A 683 -42.41 9.10 7.30
C SER A 683 -41.98 10.58 7.23
N SER A 684 -40.76 10.86 6.76
CA SER A 684 -40.21 12.20 6.70
C SER A 684 -40.26 12.74 5.28
N THR A 685 -40.84 13.93 5.12
CA THR A 685 -40.88 14.63 3.84
C THR A 685 -39.59 15.41 3.65
N GLN A 686 -38.97 15.19 2.49
CA GLN A 686 -37.74 15.82 2.07
C GLN A 686 -38.01 16.63 0.81
N THR A 687 -37.63 17.91 0.82
CA THR A 687 -37.65 18.76 -0.36
C THR A 687 -36.29 18.68 -1.05
N TYR A 688 -36.27 18.22 -2.30
CA TYR A 688 -35.07 18.12 -3.11
C TYR A 688 -35.01 19.21 -4.16
N GLN A 689 -33.80 19.66 -4.47
CA GLN A 689 -33.49 20.54 -5.59
C GLN A 689 -32.35 19.94 -6.40
N VAL A 690 -32.46 19.98 -7.73
CA VAL A 690 -31.40 19.52 -8.64
C VAL A 690 -30.98 20.65 -9.57
N VAL A 691 -29.70 20.96 -9.59
CA VAL A 691 -29.07 22.00 -10.42
C VAL A 691 -28.06 21.34 -11.34
N ALA A 692 -28.19 21.50 -12.66
CA ALA A 692 -27.19 21.05 -13.61
C ALA A 692 -25.96 21.97 -13.59
N ARG A 693 -24.77 21.41 -13.80
CA ARG A 693 -23.52 22.17 -14.01
C ARG A 693 -22.75 21.64 -15.21
N ASP A 694 -22.07 22.53 -15.92
CA ASP A 694 -21.16 22.16 -16.99
C ASP A 694 -19.68 22.23 -16.57
N ALA A 695 -18.78 21.83 -17.47
CA ALA A 695 -17.34 21.85 -17.25
C ALA A 695 -16.75 23.25 -16.98
N HIS A 696 -17.54 24.31 -17.22
CA HIS A 696 -17.14 25.71 -17.05
C HIS A 696 -17.77 26.34 -15.79
N GLY A 697 -18.50 25.55 -14.99
CA GLY A 697 -19.15 26.01 -13.76
C GLY A 697 -20.44 26.80 -13.97
N ARG A 698 -21.00 26.87 -15.19
CA ARG A 698 -22.34 27.43 -15.39
C ARG A 698 -23.36 26.54 -14.72
N THR A 699 -24.32 27.14 -14.03
CA THR A 699 -25.39 26.41 -13.34
C THR A 699 -26.75 26.67 -13.96
N SER A 700 -27.66 25.71 -13.84
CA SER A 700 -29.06 25.93 -14.16
C SER A 700 -29.84 26.57 -13.01
N SER A 701 -31.08 27.00 -13.27
CA SER A 701 -32.07 27.13 -12.20
C SER A 701 -32.37 25.76 -11.58
N PRO A 702 -32.72 25.67 -10.28
CA PRO A 702 -33.02 24.40 -9.62
C PRO A 702 -34.38 23.84 -10.08
N ALA A 703 -34.41 22.54 -10.38
CA ALA A 703 -35.65 21.76 -10.43
C ALA A 703 -35.97 21.27 -9.03
N SER A 704 -37.22 21.39 -8.55
CA SER A 704 -37.59 21.00 -7.18
C SER A 704 -38.61 19.86 -7.17
N VAL A 705 -38.53 18.98 -6.18
CA VAL A 705 -39.54 17.93 -5.93
C VAL A 705 -39.58 17.60 -4.44
N GLU A 706 -40.70 17.08 -3.95
CA GLU A 706 -40.78 16.51 -2.60
C GLU A 706 -40.94 15.00 -2.67
N GLY A 707 -40.32 14.30 -1.73
CA GLY A 707 -40.53 12.88 -1.50
C GLY A 707 -40.67 12.59 -0.01
N THR A 708 -41.55 11.67 0.34
CA THR A 708 -41.76 11.26 1.73
C THR A 708 -41.38 9.79 1.87
N THR A 709 -40.43 9.47 2.75
CA THR A 709 -40.06 8.07 3.02
C THR A 709 -41.26 7.24 3.46
N ALA A 710 -41.23 5.95 3.20
CA ALA A 710 -42.29 5.05 3.62
C ALA A 710 -42.35 4.97 5.16
N LYS A 711 -43.48 4.45 5.67
CA LYS A 711 -43.60 4.08 7.08
C LYS A 711 -42.92 2.74 7.33
N ASP A 712 -42.18 2.61 8.42
CA ASP A 712 -41.70 1.32 8.89
C ASP A 712 -42.83 0.53 9.56
N THR A 713 -43.12 -0.66 9.02
CA THR A 713 -44.14 -1.57 9.54
C THR A 713 -43.57 -2.93 9.92
N ALA A 714 -42.24 -3.11 9.88
CA ALA A 714 -41.61 -4.40 10.07
C ALA A 714 -40.87 -4.47 11.42
N PRO A 715 -41.19 -5.45 12.29
CA PRO A 715 -40.56 -5.58 13.61
C PRO A 715 -39.06 -5.89 13.51
N ALA A 716 -38.32 -5.47 14.53
CA ALA A 716 -36.93 -5.89 14.69
C ALA A 716 -36.85 -7.41 14.89
N GLN A 717 -35.85 -8.03 14.26
CA GLN A 717 -35.59 -9.45 14.31
C GLN A 717 -34.14 -9.72 14.70
N LEU A 718 -33.95 -10.76 15.52
CA LEU A 718 -32.63 -11.28 15.84
C LEU A 718 -32.06 -12.01 14.62
N LEU A 719 -30.89 -11.59 14.15
CA LEU A 719 -30.19 -12.21 13.03
C LEU A 719 -29.35 -13.40 13.50
N HIS A 720 -28.49 -13.17 14.49
CA HIS A 720 -27.64 -14.19 15.09
C HIS A 720 -27.13 -13.71 16.45
N ALA A 721 -26.57 -14.65 17.22
CA ALA A 721 -25.87 -14.35 18.47
C ALA A 721 -24.40 -14.75 18.36
N ARG A 722 -23.52 -14.00 19.01
CA ARG A 722 -22.08 -14.24 19.05
C ARG A 722 -21.58 -14.16 20.49
N ALA A 723 -20.79 -15.14 20.92
CA ALA A 723 -20.02 -15.04 22.15
C ALA A 723 -18.71 -14.30 21.86
N LEU A 724 -18.36 -13.31 22.67
CA LEU A 724 -17.11 -12.58 22.54
C LEU A 724 -15.93 -13.37 23.15
N ARG A 725 -14.70 -12.93 22.88
CA ARG A 725 -13.48 -13.51 23.49
C ARG A 725 -13.47 -13.39 25.02
N HIS A 726 -14.25 -12.46 25.58
CA HIS A 726 -14.53 -12.37 27.00
C HIS A 726 -15.73 -13.28 27.33
N PRO A 727 -15.60 -14.27 28.22
CA PRO A 727 -16.57 -15.36 28.40
C PRO A 727 -17.94 -14.94 28.96
N ASP A 728 -18.06 -13.72 29.50
CA ASP A 728 -19.27 -13.19 30.14
C ASP A 728 -20.18 -12.35 29.22
N ARG A 729 -19.87 -12.25 27.92
CA ARG A 729 -20.60 -11.38 26.98
C ARG A 729 -21.17 -12.13 25.78
N ILE A 730 -22.47 -11.91 25.55
CA ILE A 730 -23.16 -12.35 24.34
C ILE A 730 -23.65 -11.13 23.58
N GLU A 731 -23.29 -11.04 22.30
CA GLU A 731 -23.85 -10.06 21.37
C GLU A 731 -25.03 -10.67 20.63
N LEU A 732 -26.19 -10.02 20.70
CA LEU A 732 -27.35 -10.31 19.89
C LEU A 732 -27.43 -9.29 18.75
N HIS A 733 -27.19 -9.75 17.52
CA HIS A 733 -27.15 -8.90 16.34
C HIS A 733 -28.54 -8.78 15.74
N MET A 734 -29.07 -7.57 15.69
CA MET A 734 -30.42 -7.27 15.22
C MET A 734 -30.40 -6.79 13.77
N ASN A 735 -31.49 -7.02 13.04
CA ASN A 735 -31.62 -6.55 11.65
C ASN A 735 -31.81 -5.03 11.53
N LYS A 736 -32.14 -4.35 12.64
CA LYS A 736 -32.38 -2.91 12.75
C LYS A 736 -32.01 -2.39 14.15
N PRO A 737 -31.71 -1.09 14.31
CA PRO A 737 -31.43 -0.49 15.61
C PRO A 737 -32.60 -0.60 16.60
N ILE A 738 -32.28 -1.01 17.84
CA ILE A 738 -33.21 -1.16 18.96
C ILE A 738 -33.25 0.11 19.80
N ASP A 739 -34.42 0.47 20.31
CA ASP A 739 -34.56 1.51 21.33
C ASP A 739 -33.91 1.01 22.63
N PRO A 740 -32.81 1.64 23.11
CA PRO A 740 -32.14 1.23 24.34
C PRO A 740 -33.07 1.20 25.55
N ALA A 741 -34.11 2.03 25.57
CA ALA A 741 -35.08 2.06 26.66
C ALA A 741 -35.97 0.80 26.73
N SER A 742 -36.09 0.06 25.62
CA SER A 742 -36.83 -1.22 25.57
C SER A 742 -35.99 -2.41 26.04
N ILE A 743 -34.67 -2.25 26.20
CA ILE A 743 -33.76 -3.32 26.58
C ILE A 743 -33.78 -3.46 28.10
N GLN A 744 -34.25 -4.62 28.57
CA GLN A 744 -34.21 -4.98 29.98
C GLN A 744 -33.57 -6.36 30.14
N PRO A 745 -32.66 -6.57 31.11
CA PRO A 745 -32.05 -7.88 31.36
C PRO A 745 -33.08 -9.02 31.47
N ALA A 746 -34.24 -8.74 32.06
CA ALA A 746 -35.34 -9.70 32.25
C ALA A 746 -35.96 -10.23 30.93
N LEU A 747 -35.75 -9.56 29.80
CA LEU A 747 -36.20 -10.04 28.49
C LEU A 747 -35.34 -11.20 27.96
N PHE A 748 -34.17 -11.43 28.55
CA PHE A 748 -33.20 -12.40 28.08
C PHE A 748 -33.02 -13.51 29.09
N LYS A 749 -33.11 -14.76 28.63
CA LYS A 749 -32.78 -15.94 29.41
C LYS A 749 -31.64 -16.67 28.73
N VAL A 750 -30.53 -16.83 29.43
CA VAL A 750 -29.40 -17.63 28.96
C VAL A 750 -29.36 -18.90 29.80
N ASN A 751 -29.33 -20.07 29.15
CA ASN A 751 -29.41 -21.34 29.87
C ASN A 751 -28.19 -21.51 30.78
N GLY A 752 -28.43 -21.63 32.08
CA GLY A 752 -27.39 -21.82 33.09
C GLY A 752 -26.70 -20.56 33.59
N PHE A 753 -27.10 -19.36 33.12
CA PHE A 753 -26.43 -18.10 33.48
C PHE A 753 -27.42 -16.97 33.77
N ASN A 754 -27.09 -16.12 34.74
CA ASN A 754 -27.85 -14.90 35.04
C ASN A 754 -27.41 -13.77 34.12
N VAL A 755 -28.36 -13.06 33.50
CA VAL A 755 -28.08 -11.83 32.73
C VAL A 755 -28.08 -10.65 33.71
N THR A 756 -26.92 -10.08 34.01
CA THR A 756 -26.74 -8.98 34.96
C THR A 756 -26.91 -7.62 34.32
N ALA A 757 -26.63 -7.50 33.03
CA ALA A 757 -26.91 -6.32 32.25
C ALA A 757 -27.27 -6.68 30.81
N ALA A 758 -28.06 -5.82 30.18
CA ALA A 758 -28.31 -5.85 28.75
C ALA A 758 -28.27 -4.40 28.26
N ARG A 759 -27.47 -4.12 27.23
CA ARG A 759 -27.32 -2.76 26.70
C ARG A 759 -27.23 -2.77 25.19
N ALA A 760 -27.66 -1.68 24.58
CA ALA A 760 -27.43 -1.47 23.16
C ALA A 760 -25.96 -1.05 22.92
N SER A 761 -25.40 -1.50 21.80
CA SER A 761 -24.22 -0.91 21.17
C SER A 761 -24.46 0.55 20.78
N GLY A 762 -23.40 1.28 20.43
CA GLY A 762 -23.47 2.72 20.10
C GLY A 762 -24.45 3.05 18.97
N ASP A 763 -24.55 2.19 17.94
CA ASP A 763 -25.55 2.33 16.86
C ASP A 763 -26.87 1.59 17.15
N SER A 764 -26.90 0.85 18.26
CA SER A 764 -28.00 0.04 18.77
C SER A 764 -28.48 -1.09 17.86
N SER A 765 -27.68 -1.48 16.88
CA SER A 765 -27.93 -2.67 16.05
C SER A 765 -27.59 -3.98 16.78
N VAL A 766 -26.79 -3.90 17.83
CA VAL A 766 -26.41 -5.04 18.70
C VAL A 766 -26.92 -4.81 20.12
N VAL A 767 -27.52 -5.84 20.72
CA VAL A 767 -27.79 -5.92 22.17
C VAL A 767 -26.73 -6.79 22.82
N GLU A 768 -25.91 -6.19 23.67
CA GLU A 768 -24.88 -6.87 24.45
C GLU A 768 -25.47 -7.31 25.79
N LEU A 769 -25.44 -8.62 26.05
CA LEU A 769 -25.79 -9.23 27.33
C LEU A 769 -24.51 -9.46 28.14
N LEU A 770 -24.52 -9.02 29.39
CA LEU A 770 -23.52 -9.34 30.40
C LEU A 770 -24.06 -10.44 31.31
N LEU A 771 -23.23 -11.46 31.54
CA LEU A 771 -23.58 -12.66 32.28
C LEU A 771 -22.77 -12.77 33.58
N GLU A 772 -23.36 -13.33 34.63
CA GLU A 772 -22.64 -13.66 35.86
C GLU A 772 -22.07 -15.08 35.83
N GLY A 773 -20.81 -15.25 36.26
CA GLY A 773 -20.23 -16.56 36.58
C GLY A 773 -19.91 -17.45 35.38
N VAL A 774 -19.62 -16.89 34.20
CA VAL A 774 -19.41 -17.68 32.98
C VAL A 774 -17.95 -18.00 32.71
N TRP A 775 -17.67 -19.29 32.51
CA TRP A 775 -16.53 -19.81 31.75
C TRP A 775 -17.09 -20.81 30.72
N PRO A 776 -17.21 -20.49 29.42
CA PRO A 776 -17.62 -21.49 28.46
C PRO A 776 -16.47 -21.85 27.51
N SER A 777 -16.06 -23.11 27.56
CA SER A 777 -15.47 -23.83 26.42
C SER A 777 -16.55 -24.46 25.52
N ALA A 778 -17.84 -24.13 25.74
CA ALA A 778 -18.98 -24.78 25.10
C ALA A 778 -19.99 -23.78 24.49
N GLN A 779 -20.81 -24.27 23.55
CA GLN A 779 -21.91 -23.55 22.91
C GLN A 779 -22.96 -23.11 23.95
N VAL A 780 -23.30 -21.82 23.96
CA VAL A 780 -24.32 -21.24 24.86
C VAL A 780 -25.62 -21.05 24.10
N THR A 781 -26.74 -21.45 24.70
CA THR A 781 -28.09 -21.26 24.13
C THR A 781 -28.94 -20.39 25.04
N GLY A 782 -29.80 -19.57 24.46
CA GLY A 782 -30.73 -18.71 25.21
C GLY A 782 -31.99 -18.38 24.43
N SER A 783 -32.84 -17.57 25.06
CA SER A 783 -34.05 -17.02 24.49
C SER A 783 -34.21 -15.55 24.83
N MET A 784 -34.86 -14.84 23.92
CA MET A 784 -35.29 -13.46 24.04
C MET A 784 -36.81 -13.46 23.99
N ALA A 785 -37.47 -12.89 25.00
CA ALA A 785 -38.92 -12.69 25.00
C ALA A 785 -39.32 -11.59 23.99
N ALA A 786 -40.58 -11.60 23.56
CA ALA A 786 -41.12 -10.46 22.80
C ALA A 786 -41.09 -9.20 23.69
N GLY A 787 -40.69 -8.06 23.13
CA GLY A 787 -40.67 -6.82 23.91
C GLY A 787 -39.63 -5.77 23.52
N LEU A 788 -38.61 -6.11 22.72
CA LEU A 788 -37.69 -5.08 22.21
C LEU A 788 -38.42 -4.22 21.18
N THR A 789 -38.35 -2.90 21.30
CA THR A 789 -38.88 -2.02 20.25
C THR A 789 -37.74 -1.53 19.38
N ASP A 790 -37.96 -1.48 18.07
CA ASP A 790 -37.06 -0.76 17.18
C ASP A 790 -37.09 0.76 17.47
N ARG A 791 -36.21 1.51 16.81
CA ARG A 791 -36.16 2.98 16.88
C ARG A 791 -37.09 3.69 15.89
N SER A 792 -38.04 2.98 15.29
CA SER A 792 -39.00 3.60 14.37
C SER A 792 -39.97 4.51 15.14
N LEU A 793 -40.47 5.57 14.50
CA LEU A 793 -41.59 6.41 14.96
C LEU A 793 -42.82 5.55 15.29
N SER A 794 -43.06 4.49 14.53
CA SER A 794 -44.07 3.47 14.85
C SER A 794 -43.43 2.23 15.48
N ARG A 795 -42.85 2.41 16.67
CA ARG A 795 -42.15 1.38 17.46
C ARG A 795 -42.75 -0.02 17.26
N ASN A 796 -42.05 -0.85 16.50
CA ASN A 796 -42.50 -2.21 16.25
C ASN A 796 -41.86 -3.14 17.28
N VAL A 797 -42.68 -3.97 17.92
CA VAL A 797 -42.25 -4.91 18.96
C VAL A 797 -41.66 -6.16 18.31
N SER A 798 -40.45 -6.53 18.71
CA SER A 798 -39.80 -7.76 18.27
C SER A 798 -40.59 -8.99 18.74
N PRO A 799 -40.71 -10.04 17.92
CA PRO A 799 -41.20 -11.32 18.40
C PRO A 799 -40.19 -11.96 19.37
N ALA A 800 -40.63 -13.00 20.08
CA ALA A 800 -39.72 -13.84 20.83
C ALA A 800 -38.77 -14.60 19.87
N ALA A 801 -37.54 -14.83 20.28
CA ALA A 801 -36.54 -15.55 19.50
C ALA A 801 -35.66 -16.44 20.38
N THR A 802 -35.18 -17.54 19.83
CA THR A 802 -34.10 -18.34 20.45
C THR A 802 -32.78 -18.03 19.78
N PHE A 803 -31.68 -18.24 20.50
CA PHE A 803 -30.35 -18.05 19.96
C PHE A 803 -29.35 -19.06 20.50
N SER A 804 -28.31 -19.28 19.70
CA SER A 804 -27.12 -20.03 20.09
C SER A 804 -25.88 -19.25 19.73
N ALA A 805 -24.92 -19.20 20.63
CA ALA A 805 -23.65 -18.54 20.45
C ALA A 805 -22.53 -19.53 20.79
N SER A 806 -21.63 -19.76 19.83
CA SER A 806 -20.40 -20.52 20.06
C SER A 806 -19.23 -19.57 20.23
N PRO A 807 -18.33 -19.79 21.20
CA PRO A 807 -17.07 -19.05 21.25
C PRO A 807 -16.26 -19.34 19.96
N PRO A 808 -15.47 -18.37 19.47
CA PRO A 808 -14.49 -18.67 18.41
C PRO A 808 -13.58 -19.82 18.85
N PRO A 809 -13.01 -20.62 17.91
CA PRO A 809 -12.08 -21.68 18.27
C PRO A 809 -10.94 -21.10 19.14
N PRO A 810 -10.54 -21.79 20.21
CA PRO A 810 -9.58 -21.24 21.16
C PRO A 810 -8.21 -21.10 20.48
N ASP A 811 -7.67 -19.88 20.48
CA ASP A 811 -6.23 -19.73 20.73
C ASP A 811 -6.00 -20.24 22.16
N LYS A 812 -5.04 -21.15 22.35
CA LYS A 812 -4.82 -21.86 23.62
C LYS A 812 -4.88 -20.90 24.84
N PRO A 813 -5.72 -21.16 25.85
CA PRO A 813 -5.75 -20.36 27.07
C PRO A 813 -4.58 -20.72 27.99
N ILE A 814 -3.87 -19.72 28.50
CA ILE A 814 -2.93 -19.89 29.63
C ILE A 814 -3.68 -19.55 30.91
N LEU A 815 -3.70 -20.53 31.82
CA LEU A 815 -4.32 -20.53 33.14
C LEU A 815 -3.83 -19.38 34.05
N GLU A 816 -4.74 -18.86 34.87
CA GLU A 816 -4.44 -18.24 36.16
C GLU A 816 -3.52 -19.13 37.00
N ARG A 817 -2.39 -18.59 37.46
CA ARG A 817 -1.67 -19.11 38.64
C ARG A 817 -1.16 -17.95 39.49
N ASN A 818 -1.55 -17.94 40.75
CA ASN A 818 -0.88 -17.18 41.80
C ASN A 818 0.57 -17.69 41.94
N TYR A 819 1.54 -16.80 41.77
CA TYR A 819 2.96 -17.07 42.03
C TYR A 819 3.22 -16.96 43.53
N ASP A 820 2.86 -18.00 44.28
CA ASP A 820 3.33 -18.18 45.66
C ASP A 820 4.43 -19.26 45.71
N ARG A 821 5.31 -19.13 46.72
CA ARG A 821 6.70 -19.59 46.87
C ARG A 821 7.03 -21.07 46.61
N GLU A 822 6.09 -21.92 46.18
CA GLU A 822 6.26 -23.38 46.13
C GLU A 822 6.06 -24.05 44.74
N ARG A 823 5.83 -23.31 43.64
CA ARG A 823 5.38 -23.92 42.36
C ARG A 823 6.04 -23.42 41.05
N ILE A 824 7.36 -23.22 40.97
CA ILE A 824 8.04 -22.99 39.67
C ILE A 824 8.46 -24.33 39.04
N GLY A 825 7.52 -25.26 38.82
CA GLY A 825 7.85 -26.62 38.34
C GLY A 825 8.33 -26.73 36.88
N SER A 826 8.23 -25.67 36.08
CA SER A 826 8.54 -25.62 34.63
C SER A 826 8.71 -24.17 34.16
N VAL A 827 9.39 -23.93 33.03
CA VAL A 827 9.35 -22.61 32.36
C VAL A 827 7.88 -22.30 32.04
N PRO A 828 7.32 -21.15 32.46
CA PRO A 828 5.89 -20.86 32.24
C PRO A 828 5.55 -20.84 30.73
N GLU A 829 4.51 -21.56 30.31
CA GLU A 829 3.89 -21.32 29.00
C GLU A 829 3.36 -19.88 29.00
N GLY A 830 3.75 -19.07 27.99
CA GLY A 830 3.39 -17.65 27.92
C GLY A 830 4.52 -16.66 28.17
N VAL A 831 5.73 -17.15 28.44
CA VAL A 831 6.96 -16.38 28.25
C VAL A 831 7.10 -16.06 26.75
N MET A 832 6.60 -14.89 26.34
CA MET A 832 6.87 -14.36 25.00
C MET A 832 8.28 -13.78 25.01
N ASP A 833 9.20 -14.43 24.29
CA ASP A 833 10.48 -13.84 23.93
C ASP A 833 10.25 -12.86 22.78
N ASN A 834 10.29 -11.55 23.07
CA ASN A 834 10.19 -10.49 22.09
C ASN A 834 11.56 -9.87 21.75
N SER A 835 12.67 -10.56 22.05
CA SER A 835 14.02 -10.03 21.88
C SER A 835 14.50 -9.89 20.42
N ASP A 836 13.78 -10.50 19.45
CA ASP A 836 14.02 -10.32 18.00
C ASP A 836 13.84 -8.87 17.54
N TRP A 837 13.06 -8.07 18.30
CA TRP A 837 12.82 -6.64 18.01
C TRP A 837 14.11 -5.79 18.04
N ASN A 838 15.20 -6.28 18.64
CA ASN A 838 16.49 -5.57 18.66
C ASN A 838 17.70 -6.50 18.43
N GLY A 839 17.49 -7.65 17.77
CA GLY A 839 18.54 -8.63 17.44
C GLY A 839 19.15 -9.34 18.65
N GLY A 840 18.40 -9.46 19.75
CA GLY A 840 18.78 -10.22 20.94
C GLY A 840 18.12 -11.60 20.98
N LYS A 841 18.50 -12.43 21.96
CA LYS A 841 17.92 -13.75 22.23
C LYS A 841 17.81 -13.95 23.74
N VAL A 842 16.71 -14.52 24.23
CA VAL A 842 16.55 -14.91 25.64
C VAL A 842 16.34 -16.41 25.77
N GLU A 843 17.13 -17.08 26.61
CA GLU A 843 16.98 -18.51 26.91
C GLU A 843 16.58 -18.68 28.39
N PRO A 844 15.26 -18.84 28.69
CA PRO A 844 14.78 -19.03 30.04
C PRO A 844 14.92 -20.48 30.52
N ALA A 845 15.32 -20.68 31.77
CA ALA A 845 15.38 -21.98 32.43
C ALA A 845 15.05 -21.88 33.93
N VAL A 846 14.29 -22.82 34.46
CA VAL A 846 14.08 -22.94 35.91
C VAL A 846 15.29 -23.63 36.54
N VAL A 847 15.82 -23.09 37.62
CA VAL A 847 16.95 -23.66 38.37
C VAL A 847 16.67 -23.68 39.87
N ALA A 848 17.34 -24.59 40.60
CA ALA A 848 17.29 -24.61 42.06
C ALA A 848 17.96 -23.37 42.65
N ALA A 849 17.35 -22.78 43.68
CA ALA A 849 17.86 -21.63 44.43
C ALA A 849 17.89 -21.95 45.94
N ARG A 850 18.50 -21.07 46.74
CA ARG A 850 18.67 -21.29 48.19
C ARG A 850 17.36 -21.61 48.93
N ASP A 851 16.27 -20.97 48.52
CA ASP A 851 14.95 -21.07 49.17
C ASP A 851 13.83 -21.44 48.16
N GLY A 852 14.10 -22.38 47.25
CA GLY A 852 13.12 -22.89 46.28
C GLY A 852 13.65 -22.96 44.86
N GLN A 853 12.92 -22.40 43.91
CA GLN A 853 13.26 -22.36 42.48
C GLN A 853 13.35 -20.90 42.01
N ALA A 854 14.24 -20.63 41.06
CA ALA A 854 14.44 -19.32 40.43
C ALA A 854 14.41 -19.42 38.91
N LEU A 855 14.12 -18.29 38.23
CA LEU A 855 14.14 -18.19 36.78
C LEU A 855 15.51 -17.67 36.32
N ARG A 856 16.28 -18.53 35.66
CA ARG A 856 17.54 -18.17 35.01
C ARG A 856 17.28 -17.71 33.59
N LEU A 857 17.76 -16.52 33.23
CA LEU A 857 17.64 -15.94 31.89
C LEU A 857 19.02 -15.74 31.30
N LYS A 858 19.32 -16.37 30.16
CA LYS A 858 20.55 -16.10 29.39
C LYS A 858 20.22 -15.17 28.22
N VAL A 859 20.85 -14.02 28.16
CA VAL A 859 20.57 -12.94 27.20
C VAL A 859 21.80 -12.67 26.34
N SER A 860 21.65 -12.60 25.01
CA SER A 860 22.78 -12.41 24.08
C SER A 860 23.19 -10.94 23.87
N ARG A 861 22.25 -10.00 23.88
CA ARG A 861 22.50 -8.55 23.66
C ARG A 861 21.38 -7.68 24.21
N PHE A 862 20.15 -8.10 23.93
CA PHE A 862 18.92 -7.51 24.41
C PHE A 862 17.97 -8.65 24.76
N GLY A 863 17.17 -8.49 25.80
CA GLY A 863 16.20 -9.49 26.20
C GLY A 863 14.92 -8.85 26.67
N GLN A 864 13.78 -9.30 26.17
CA GLN A 864 12.47 -8.87 26.66
C GLN A 864 11.57 -10.09 26.84
N ILE A 865 11.04 -10.23 28.05
CA ILE A 865 10.19 -11.36 28.45
C ILE A 865 9.02 -10.86 29.29
N VAL A 866 7.83 -11.43 29.07
CA VAL A 866 6.68 -11.25 29.97
C VAL A 866 6.81 -12.24 31.13
N LEU A 867 6.91 -11.73 32.36
CA LEU A 867 7.05 -12.54 33.56
C LEU A 867 5.68 -12.98 34.12
N ALA A 868 4.70 -12.09 34.08
CA ALA A 868 3.37 -12.33 34.60
C ALA A 868 2.35 -11.37 33.98
N TRP A 869 1.08 -11.68 34.15
CA TRP A 869 -0.06 -10.85 33.80
C TRP A 869 -0.78 -10.48 35.10
N VAL A 870 -0.89 -9.19 35.40
CA VAL A 870 -1.40 -8.69 36.69
C VAL A 870 -2.65 -7.81 36.50
N PRO A 871 -3.72 -8.00 37.28
CA PRO A 871 -4.89 -7.12 37.22
C PRO A 871 -4.60 -5.79 37.93
N LEU A 872 -5.10 -4.69 37.37
CA LEU A 872 -4.97 -3.35 37.98
C LEU A 872 -6.35 -2.72 38.22
N GLU A 873 -6.55 -2.23 39.44
CA GLU A 873 -7.67 -1.38 39.82
C GLU A 873 -7.29 0.09 39.65
N ALA A 874 -8.11 0.83 38.90
CA ALA A 874 -7.91 2.26 38.67
C ALA A 874 -7.74 3.02 40.00
N GLY A 875 -6.74 3.91 40.05
CA GLY A 875 -6.45 4.75 41.21
C GLY A 875 -5.70 4.06 42.36
N SER A 876 -5.51 2.74 42.33
CA SER A 876 -4.81 2.01 43.39
C SER A 876 -3.29 2.08 43.23
N MET A 877 -2.58 2.05 44.36
CA MET A 877 -1.12 1.98 44.42
C MET A 877 -0.66 0.53 44.46
N TYR A 878 0.36 0.20 43.69
CA TYR A 878 0.95 -1.14 43.61
C TYR A 878 2.46 -1.05 43.80
N VAL A 879 3.03 -2.07 44.44
CA VAL A 879 4.48 -2.27 44.58
C VAL A 879 4.86 -3.58 43.90
N VAL A 880 5.94 -3.52 43.12
CA VAL A 880 6.58 -4.68 42.50
C VAL A 880 7.95 -4.83 43.12
N THR A 881 8.29 -6.02 43.63
CA THR A 881 9.63 -6.33 44.12
C THR A 881 10.17 -7.61 43.50
N SER A 882 11.47 -7.68 43.24
CA SER A 882 12.14 -8.92 42.81
C SER A 882 13.60 -8.91 43.23
N ASP A 883 14.14 -10.06 43.61
CA ASP A 883 15.58 -10.22 43.76
C ASP A 883 16.20 -10.63 42.43
N LEU A 884 17.34 -10.02 42.11
CA LEU A 884 18.05 -10.21 40.87
C LEU A 884 19.53 -10.40 41.13
N GLU A 885 20.12 -11.41 40.52
CA GLU A 885 21.56 -11.67 40.54
C GLU A 885 22.09 -11.70 39.10
N GLY A 886 23.08 -10.85 38.81
CA GLY A 886 23.69 -10.71 37.48
C GLY A 886 24.95 -11.55 37.30
N GLY A 887 25.46 -11.60 36.06
CA GLY A 887 26.77 -12.17 35.75
C GLY A 887 27.95 -11.24 36.09
N ALA A 888 29.18 -11.65 35.76
CA ALA A 888 30.39 -10.85 36.04
C ALA A 888 30.46 -9.53 35.23
N ALA A 889 29.70 -9.39 34.15
CA ALA A 889 29.67 -8.20 33.29
C ALA A 889 28.62 -7.17 33.76
N ARG A 890 28.88 -5.88 33.52
CA ARG A 890 27.94 -4.80 33.82
C ARG A 890 26.74 -4.84 32.87
N GLN A 891 25.52 -4.84 33.42
CA GLN A 891 24.27 -5.01 32.67
C GLN A 891 23.21 -4.03 33.15
N THR A 892 22.34 -3.56 32.25
CA THR A 892 21.19 -2.71 32.61
C THR A 892 19.91 -3.53 32.54
N VAL A 893 19.11 -3.48 33.59
CA VAL A 893 17.89 -4.26 33.74
C VAL A 893 16.74 -3.33 34.11
N VAL A 894 15.61 -3.54 33.47
CA VAL A 894 14.38 -2.78 33.62
C VAL A 894 13.23 -3.75 33.87
N LEU A 895 12.54 -3.57 34.99
CA LEU A 895 11.24 -4.20 35.23
C LEU A 895 10.13 -3.19 34.93
N GLN A 896 9.16 -3.54 34.10
CA GLN A 896 8.15 -2.60 33.62
C GLN A 896 6.74 -3.19 33.61
N VAL A 897 5.76 -2.46 34.15
CA VAL A 897 4.33 -2.77 33.98
C VAL A 897 3.78 -1.86 32.90
N ARG A 898 3.32 -2.41 31.77
CA ARG A 898 2.78 -1.62 30.65
C ARG A 898 1.60 -2.32 29.98
N GLN A 899 0.66 -1.57 29.44
CA GLN A 899 -0.42 -2.09 28.61
C GLN A 899 0.10 -2.51 27.23
N TRP A 900 -0.41 -3.64 26.72
CA TRP A 900 0.02 -4.22 25.44
C TRP A 900 -0.59 -3.52 24.21
N ASP A 901 -1.51 -2.59 24.39
CA ASP A 901 -2.14 -1.82 23.31
C ASP A 901 -1.28 -0.65 22.83
N PHE A 902 -1.67 -0.05 21.71
CA PHE A 902 -1.04 1.15 21.16
C PHE A 902 -1.97 2.37 21.35
N PRO A 903 -1.48 3.50 21.91
CA PRO A 903 -0.12 3.72 22.41
C PRO A 903 0.17 2.94 23.70
N HIS A 904 1.37 2.37 23.82
CA HIS A 904 1.79 1.63 25.01
C HIS A 904 1.75 2.52 26.26
N THR A 905 0.85 2.21 27.19
CA THR A 905 0.79 2.93 28.47
C THR A 905 1.66 2.25 29.51
N VAL A 906 2.75 2.90 29.92
CA VAL A 906 3.61 2.44 31.02
C VAL A 906 3.02 2.89 32.34
N TYR A 907 2.60 1.93 33.17
CA TYR A 907 2.05 2.20 34.50
C TYR A 907 3.16 2.48 35.51
N GLY A 908 4.26 1.73 35.44
CA GLY A 908 5.42 1.91 36.30
C GLY A 908 6.65 1.15 35.78
N GLN A 909 7.84 1.60 36.16
CA GLN A 909 9.09 0.92 35.87
C GLN A 909 10.10 1.08 37.00
N GLY A 910 10.95 0.07 37.16
CA GLY A 910 12.14 0.10 38.01
C GLY A 910 13.36 -0.20 37.17
N ASP A 911 14.26 0.79 37.05
CA ASP A 911 15.48 0.70 36.25
C ASP A 911 16.69 0.48 37.15
N PHE A 912 17.60 -0.42 36.76
CA PHE A 912 18.74 -0.78 37.59
C PHE A 912 19.96 -1.20 36.77
N VAL A 913 21.15 -0.99 37.34
CA VAL A 913 22.43 -1.42 36.74
C VAL A 913 23.11 -2.42 37.67
N LEU A 914 23.22 -3.67 37.22
CA LEU A 914 23.96 -4.70 37.93
C LEU A 914 25.46 -4.57 37.62
N ASN A 915 26.26 -4.39 38.66
CA ASN A 915 27.72 -4.33 38.58
C ASN A 915 28.31 -5.57 39.26
N GLY A 916 28.49 -6.65 38.49
CA GLY A 916 29.08 -7.92 38.98
C GLY A 916 28.07 -8.90 39.58
N SER A 917 28.58 -10.00 40.13
CA SER A 917 27.81 -11.20 40.55
C SER A 917 27.08 -11.07 41.90
N GLY A 918 26.68 -9.87 42.29
CA GLY A 918 25.96 -9.63 43.55
C GLY A 918 24.44 -9.73 43.38
N ARG A 919 23.75 -10.30 44.37
CA ARG A 919 22.28 -10.29 44.47
C ARG A 919 21.79 -8.92 44.95
N GLN A 920 20.77 -8.38 44.29
CA GLN A 920 20.18 -7.07 44.58
C GLN A 920 18.66 -7.13 44.47
N THR A 921 17.95 -6.35 45.29
CA THR A 921 16.47 -6.29 45.25
C THR A 921 16.02 -5.08 44.44
N LEU A 922 15.26 -5.33 43.39
CA LEU A 922 14.52 -4.33 42.62
C LEU A 922 13.18 -4.06 43.28
N SER A 923 12.81 -2.79 43.42
CA SER A 923 11.52 -2.37 43.94
C SER A 923 11.07 -1.09 43.26
N PHE A 924 9.82 -1.05 42.77
CA PHE A 924 9.19 0.20 42.34
C PHE A 924 7.70 0.18 42.67
N THR A 925 7.16 1.38 42.89
CA THR A 925 5.75 1.59 43.19
C THR A 925 5.14 2.43 42.10
N PHE A 926 3.89 2.14 41.72
CA PHE A 926 3.16 2.93 40.74
C PHE A 926 1.67 3.03 41.06
N LYS A 927 1.03 4.07 40.51
CA LYS A 927 -0.42 4.28 40.59
C LYS A 927 -1.06 3.83 39.29
N ALA A 928 -2.02 2.91 39.36
CA ALA A 928 -2.80 2.54 38.19
C ALA A 928 -3.68 3.72 37.74
N ARG A 929 -3.57 4.11 36.46
CA ARG A 929 -4.33 5.24 35.90
C ARG A 929 -5.72 4.84 35.40
N GLU A 930 -5.86 3.59 34.95
CA GLU A 930 -7.08 3.00 34.38
C GLU A 930 -7.26 1.57 34.91
N SER A 931 -8.49 1.04 34.86
CA SER A 931 -8.78 -0.33 35.26
C SER A 931 -8.48 -1.28 34.10
N SER A 932 -7.65 -2.29 34.31
CA SER A 932 -7.34 -3.29 33.29
C SER A 932 -7.57 -4.70 33.84
N PRO A 933 -8.28 -5.57 33.10
CA PRO A 933 -8.50 -6.96 33.50
C PRO A 933 -7.18 -7.73 33.59
N SER A 934 -6.14 -7.31 32.84
CA SER A 934 -4.79 -7.86 32.95
C SER A 934 -3.76 -6.99 32.21
N VAL A 935 -2.63 -6.66 32.85
CA VAL A 935 -1.48 -6.01 32.21
C VAL A 935 -0.22 -6.86 32.35
N PRO A 936 0.63 -6.94 31.31
CA PRO A 936 1.88 -7.67 31.39
C PRO A 936 2.93 -6.93 32.23
N LEU A 937 3.58 -7.68 33.11
CA LEU A 937 4.82 -7.30 33.78
C LEU A 937 6.00 -7.83 32.98
N PHE A 938 6.77 -6.91 32.42
CA PHE A 938 7.94 -7.19 31.60
C PHE A 938 9.22 -7.16 32.41
N PHE A 939 10.15 -8.01 31.99
CA PHE A 939 11.56 -7.91 32.31
C PHE A 939 12.33 -7.63 31.02
N ILE A 940 13.02 -6.51 31.00
CA ILE A 940 13.75 -5.98 29.86
C ILE A 940 15.21 -5.83 30.27
N VAL A 941 16.13 -6.31 29.44
CA VAL A 941 17.57 -6.28 29.72
C VAL A 941 18.32 -5.77 28.51
N HIS A 942 19.25 -4.86 28.76
CA HIS A 942 20.25 -4.42 27.80
C HIS A 942 21.64 -4.89 28.26
N GLY A 943 22.28 -5.72 27.43
CA GLY A 943 23.58 -6.34 27.69
C GLY A 943 23.57 -7.86 27.49
N GLU A 944 24.77 -8.44 27.35
CA GLU A 944 24.97 -9.89 27.28
C GLU A 944 25.23 -10.48 28.67
N GLY A 945 24.60 -11.62 28.97
CA GLY A 945 24.97 -12.50 30.07
C GLY A 945 23.78 -13.19 30.74
N THR A 946 24.04 -13.78 31.91
CA THR A 946 23.07 -14.65 32.61
C THR A 946 22.56 -13.96 33.88
N PHE A 947 21.25 -14.04 34.09
CA PHE A 947 20.55 -13.46 35.24
C PHE A 947 19.79 -14.55 35.99
N LEU A 948 19.71 -14.39 37.30
CA LEU A 948 18.86 -15.17 38.19
C LEU A 948 17.81 -14.24 38.78
N LEU A 949 16.56 -14.42 38.34
CA LEU A 949 15.39 -13.74 38.88
C LEU A 949 14.76 -14.62 39.96
N ASP A 950 14.66 -14.06 41.15
CA ASP A 950 14.16 -14.73 42.34
C ASP A 950 13.17 -13.80 43.08
N HIS A 951 12.26 -14.36 43.87
CA HIS A 951 11.36 -13.60 44.76
C HIS A 951 10.54 -12.46 44.09
N LEU A 952 10.01 -12.67 42.88
CA LEU A 952 9.10 -11.70 42.26
C LEU A 952 7.78 -11.60 43.04
N ARG A 953 7.44 -10.41 43.52
CA ARG A 953 6.21 -10.11 44.25
C ARG A 953 5.51 -8.92 43.63
N PHE A 954 4.18 -8.99 43.64
CA PHE A 954 3.29 -7.93 43.22
C PHE A 954 2.24 -7.75 44.31
N ALA A 955 2.13 -6.56 44.88
CA ALA A 955 1.18 -6.29 45.95
C ALA A 955 0.51 -4.92 45.78
N ARG A 956 -0.79 -4.86 46.04
CA ARG A 956 -1.49 -3.58 46.24
C ARG A 956 -1.02 -3.00 47.57
N VAL A 957 -0.63 -1.73 47.57
CA VAL A 957 -0.34 -0.99 48.79
C VAL A 957 -1.68 -0.60 49.41
N MET A 958 -2.04 -1.25 50.51
CA MET A 958 -3.17 -0.81 51.34
C MET A 958 -2.68 0.34 52.23
N GLU A 959 -3.47 1.41 52.35
CA GLU A 959 -3.19 2.50 53.29
C GLU A 959 -3.17 2.01 54.74
#